data_AF-A0A1E4SJP0-F1
#
_entry.id   AF-A0A1E4SJP0-F1
#
_cell.length_a   1.000
_cell.length_b   1.000
_cell.length_c   1.000
_cell.angle_alpha   90.00
_cell.angle_beta   90.00
_cell.angle_gamma   90.00
#
_symmetry.space_group_name_H-M   'P 1'
#
loop_
_entity.id
_entity.type
_entity.pdbx_description
1 polymer ?
#
loop_
_entity_poly.entity_id
_entity_poly.type
_entity_poly.pdbx_seq_one_letter_code
_entity_poly.pdbx_strand_id
1 'polypeptide(L)'
;MSKNKDPASLLNLQREYILAQIKEVQRPGTLYNLIIDDKTEPVIYRVLTKESLLRVVTSIEKIDANRKQNTFMEAIYLIDLTVYNMKCIVADVQTNRYKGGQGLFLPIPDHGEIAHFYGSPNFINNPKVLGYFEGGAKIRYINSNFYPVETRVFLTDNKTPNSMPIYYNTNCSDFVIPQVKLAAKSLVNLMIITGEYPLIRFYSPKNAIHQASRLPELIADEFQRQIDDYARLNHDYPPPSIQDKPRSILLISDRTLDLYAPLLHEFSYQALAMDVVESLERTGTYKYSTENERGEVQRNESNLDNEDDEDWVNLRHLHIIEASEVIMNKISDLIKNNPLMVDRSKASTSSDLMYVVAHLKGFDEERKQITLHRTLIDECLDINSSRKLAEFAADFEQTCAAKGTSFEGERNKHLHDDLITLLARTDLHVNDKMRLVLIYGLYRGGLIEADFVKLVKFIGVNDRQIISLISRCFTNLHKLGFPIVRKDVKDKRSEKEMFHTITNEGTYNTSRFGPGIKRALQGASKYQLDEEEFPYFRDKPLEDDVPTSGSSTPTQPNTSLRNSRIKASWAQSSTRINLSLSSLMRPKQRIFCYVAGGITYSEIRSIYELSQATNKDFYIGSESILKPRDFLIGLQSIDDIKTPDDLDLNILKEFRRPRDPPNYLFESGQPKMPQQPAMGVPNLGPGPVSSTVPAHYQKRSNTIPTEAPLSPEKEKKRSKLKKLFR
;
A
#
# COMPACT_ATOMS: atom_id res chain seq x y z
N MET A 1 4.05 -23.56 -4.60
CA MET A 1 4.62 -22.62 -5.58
C MET A 1 3.48 -21.73 -6.01
N SER A 2 3.71 -20.44 -6.26
CA SER A 2 2.65 -19.63 -6.89
C SER A 2 2.33 -20.23 -8.27
N LYS A 3 1.06 -20.20 -8.66
CA LYS A 3 0.62 -20.52 -10.01
C LYS A 3 1.02 -19.41 -11.00
N ASN A 4 1.29 -18.21 -10.51
CA ASN A 4 1.60 -17.03 -11.29
C ASN A 4 2.97 -17.16 -11.99
N LYS A 5 2.94 -17.26 -13.32
CA LYS A 5 4.14 -17.48 -14.16
C LYS A 5 4.71 -16.20 -14.77
N ASP A 6 4.21 -15.00 -14.44
CA ASP A 6 4.77 -13.75 -14.96
C ASP A 6 6.16 -13.48 -14.33
N PRO A 7 7.27 -13.49 -15.09
CA PRO A 7 8.59 -13.16 -14.56
C PRO A 7 8.76 -11.66 -14.30
N ALA A 8 7.83 -10.82 -14.76
CA ALA A 8 7.77 -9.39 -14.45
C ALA A 8 6.97 -9.09 -13.16
N SER A 9 6.34 -10.11 -12.54
CA SER A 9 5.55 -9.98 -11.31
C SER A 9 6.40 -9.55 -10.10
N LEU A 10 6.01 -8.46 -9.45
CA LEU A 10 6.68 -7.97 -8.23
C LEU A 10 6.69 -9.01 -7.11
N LEU A 11 5.61 -9.78 -6.98
CA LEU A 11 5.47 -10.86 -6.00
C LEU A 11 6.54 -11.94 -6.21
N ASN A 12 6.75 -12.36 -7.47
CA ASN A 12 7.74 -13.38 -7.83
C ASN A 12 9.17 -12.84 -7.66
N LEU A 13 9.47 -11.64 -8.18
CA LEU A 13 10.80 -11.03 -8.08
C LEU A 13 11.24 -10.84 -6.62
N GLN A 14 10.35 -10.35 -5.76
CA GLN A 14 10.63 -10.15 -4.34
C GLN A 14 10.69 -11.49 -3.56
N ARG A 15 9.87 -12.48 -3.92
CA ARG A 15 9.95 -13.86 -3.39
C ARG A 15 11.33 -14.47 -3.64
N GLU A 16 11.82 -14.37 -4.87
CA GLU A 16 13.09 -14.94 -5.29
C GLU A 16 14.28 -14.20 -4.67
N TYR A 17 14.25 -12.85 -4.65
CA TYR A 17 15.27 -12.03 -3.99
C TYR A 17 15.40 -12.35 -2.49
N ILE A 18 14.29 -12.41 -1.74
CA ILE A 18 14.30 -12.74 -0.30
C ILE A 18 14.81 -14.18 -0.09
N LEU A 19 14.39 -15.16 -0.90
CA LEU A 19 14.89 -16.53 -0.78
C LEU A 19 16.37 -16.67 -1.15
N ALA A 20 16.88 -15.90 -2.11
CA ALA A 20 18.29 -15.89 -2.46
C ALA A 20 19.12 -15.33 -1.30
N GLN A 21 18.73 -14.19 -0.74
CA GLN A 21 19.42 -13.54 0.37
C GLN A 21 19.40 -14.36 1.67
N ILE A 22 18.28 -15.04 1.99
CA ILE A 22 18.24 -15.97 3.14
C ILE A 22 19.19 -17.16 2.93
N LYS A 23 19.31 -17.69 1.71
CA LYS A 23 20.22 -18.82 1.40
C LYS A 23 21.69 -18.40 1.37
N GLU A 24 22.00 -17.19 0.93
CA GLU A 24 23.39 -16.72 0.80
C GLU A 24 24.13 -16.64 2.15
N VAL A 25 23.41 -16.38 3.24
CA VAL A 25 23.97 -16.37 4.61
C VAL A 25 24.06 -17.74 5.28
N GLN A 26 23.67 -18.83 4.59
CA GLN A 26 23.64 -20.18 5.17
C GLN A 26 24.90 -20.99 4.89
N ARG A 27 25.46 -21.59 5.95
CA ARG A 27 26.59 -22.52 5.89
C ARG A 27 26.07 -23.97 5.91
N PRO A 28 26.52 -24.86 5.00
CA PRO A 28 26.11 -26.27 4.99
C PRO A 28 26.27 -26.95 6.35
N GLY A 29 25.31 -27.80 6.71
CA GLY A 29 25.28 -28.51 8.00
C GLY A 29 24.96 -27.65 9.24
N THR A 30 24.72 -26.35 9.08
CA THR A 30 24.30 -25.47 10.19
C THR A 30 22.79 -25.35 10.25
N LEU A 31 22.20 -25.47 11.45
CA LEU A 31 20.77 -25.22 11.67
C LEU A 31 20.51 -23.74 11.94
N TYR A 32 19.48 -23.19 11.32
CA TYR A 32 19.19 -21.76 11.32
C TYR A 32 17.78 -21.44 11.81
N ASN A 33 17.68 -20.44 12.68
CA ASN A 33 16.43 -19.86 13.13
C ASN A 33 16.24 -18.48 12.48
N LEU A 34 15.12 -18.25 11.79
CA LEU A 34 14.82 -16.94 11.18
C LEU A 34 14.12 -16.03 12.18
N ILE A 35 14.79 -14.95 12.55
CA ILE A 35 14.28 -13.93 13.46
C ILE A 35 13.72 -12.78 12.64
N ILE A 36 12.44 -12.49 12.80
CA ILE A 36 11.69 -11.43 12.08
C ILE A 36 11.05 -10.43 13.04
N ASP A 37 10.67 -9.26 12.55
CA ASP A 37 10.02 -8.21 13.34
C ASP A 37 8.65 -7.82 12.77
N ASP A 38 8.08 -6.70 13.19
CA ASP A 38 6.80 -6.20 12.69
C ASP A 38 6.85 -5.49 11.33
N LYS A 39 8.05 -5.14 10.83
CA LYS A 39 8.23 -4.47 9.54
C LYS A 39 8.48 -5.50 8.44
N THR A 40 9.31 -6.51 8.70
CA THR A 40 9.66 -7.55 7.74
C THR A 40 8.62 -8.66 7.64
N GLU A 41 7.94 -9.05 8.73
CA GLU A 41 6.97 -10.16 8.72
C GLU A 41 5.86 -10.02 7.65
N PRO A 42 5.15 -8.88 7.52
CA PRO A 42 4.07 -8.77 6.54
C PRO A 42 4.57 -8.84 5.10
N VAL A 43 5.76 -8.26 4.85
CA VAL A 43 6.42 -8.31 3.54
C VAL A 43 6.84 -9.74 3.19
N ILE A 44 7.43 -10.47 4.15
CA ILE A 44 7.83 -11.87 3.98
C ILE A 44 6.61 -12.74 3.69
N TYR A 45 5.58 -12.70 4.55
CA TYR A 45 4.42 -13.59 4.41
C TYR A 45 3.52 -13.24 3.21
N ARG A 46 3.59 -12.01 2.66
CA ARG A 46 2.92 -11.66 1.40
C ARG A 46 3.47 -12.43 0.20
N VAL A 47 4.75 -12.81 0.21
CA VAL A 47 5.41 -13.51 -0.90
C VAL A 47 5.83 -14.96 -0.59
N LEU A 48 5.90 -15.35 0.68
CA LEU A 48 6.40 -16.65 1.14
C LEU A 48 5.53 -17.27 2.24
N THR A 49 4.93 -18.44 1.96
CA THR A 49 4.20 -19.21 2.98
C THR A 49 5.14 -19.73 4.07
N LYS A 50 4.60 -20.00 5.26
CA LYS A 50 5.39 -20.49 6.40
C LYS A 50 6.07 -21.83 6.10
N GLU A 51 5.44 -22.74 5.36
CA GLU A 51 6.07 -24.00 4.93
C GLU A 51 7.09 -23.80 3.79
N SER A 52 6.97 -22.72 3.00
CA SER A 52 8.01 -22.36 2.02
C SER A 52 9.31 -21.96 2.73
N LEU A 53 9.21 -21.20 3.83
CA LEU A 53 10.34 -20.78 4.66
C LEU A 53 10.91 -21.92 5.50
N LEU A 54 10.07 -22.78 6.09
CA LEU A 54 10.51 -23.94 6.89
C LEU A 54 11.20 -25.06 6.07
N ARG A 55 11.29 -24.92 4.74
CA ARG A 55 12.16 -25.75 3.87
C ARG A 55 13.58 -25.18 3.71
N VAL A 56 13.84 -23.97 4.22
CA VAL A 56 15.11 -23.23 4.13
C VAL A 56 15.68 -22.96 5.52
N VAL A 57 14.83 -22.69 6.52
CA VAL A 57 15.21 -22.49 7.92
C VAL A 57 14.50 -23.50 8.82
N THR A 58 15.11 -23.83 9.96
CA THR A 58 14.59 -24.84 10.90
C THR A 58 13.39 -24.33 11.70
N SER A 59 13.37 -23.04 12.01
CA SER A 59 12.29 -22.36 12.75
C SER A 59 12.22 -20.88 12.37
N ILE A 60 11.11 -20.24 12.75
CA ILE A 60 10.83 -18.82 12.51
C ILE A 60 10.23 -18.25 13.80
N GLU A 61 10.83 -17.19 14.35
CA GLU A 61 10.41 -16.57 15.62
C GLU A 61 10.40 -15.03 15.52
N LYS A 62 9.54 -14.37 16.31
CA LYS A 62 9.53 -12.90 16.47
C LYS A 62 10.66 -12.44 17.37
N ILE A 63 11.37 -11.39 16.98
CA ILE A 63 12.52 -10.83 17.70
C ILE A 63 12.24 -10.47 19.17
N ASP A 64 11.01 -10.11 19.52
CA ASP A 64 10.61 -9.74 20.87
C ASP A 64 9.80 -10.82 21.62
N ALA A 65 9.49 -11.95 20.99
CA ALA A 65 8.80 -13.06 21.65
C ALA A 65 9.68 -13.74 22.71
N ASN A 66 9.05 -14.44 23.65
CA ASN A 66 9.73 -15.24 24.67
C ASN A 66 10.34 -16.52 24.06
N ARG A 67 11.51 -16.37 23.45
CA ARG A 67 12.23 -17.38 22.67
C ARG A 67 13.19 -18.20 23.53
N LYS A 68 13.17 -19.52 23.35
CA LYS A 68 14.03 -20.47 24.07
C LYS A 68 15.49 -20.33 23.66
N GLN A 69 16.39 -20.68 24.58
CA GLN A 69 17.82 -20.78 24.31
C GLN A 69 18.14 -22.03 23.49
N ASN A 70 18.67 -21.84 22.28
CA ASN A 70 19.01 -22.88 21.30
C ASN A 70 20.47 -22.73 20.85
N THR A 71 21.43 -23.00 21.76
CA THR A 71 22.88 -22.84 21.56
C THR A 71 23.50 -23.73 20.47
N PHE A 72 22.72 -24.65 19.88
CA PHE A 72 23.13 -25.49 18.76
C PHE A 72 22.77 -24.89 17.38
N MET A 73 22.01 -23.79 17.33
CA MET A 73 21.57 -23.11 16.11
C MET A 73 22.26 -21.74 15.95
N GLU A 74 22.44 -21.27 14.71
CA GLU A 74 22.68 -19.85 14.42
C GLU A 74 21.35 -19.13 14.13
N ALA A 75 21.29 -17.82 14.38
CA ALA A 75 20.13 -16.99 14.07
C ALA A 75 20.37 -16.13 12.83
N ILE A 76 19.37 -16.02 11.95
CA ILE A 76 19.35 -15.07 10.83
C ILE A 76 18.38 -13.94 11.21
N TYR A 77 18.89 -12.73 11.40
CA TYR A 77 18.09 -11.56 11.78
C TYR A 77 17.66 -10.79 10.53
N LEU A 78 16.45 -11.08 10.05
CA LEU A 78 15.81 -10.41 8.92
C LEU A 78 14.80 -9.38 9.45
N ILE A 79 15.31 -8.20 9.81
CA ILE A 79 14.62 -7.19 10.63
C ILE A 79 14.98 -5.76 10.19
N ASP A 80 14.18 -4.77 10.60
CA ASP A 80 14.57 -3.36 10.55
C ASP A 80 15.51 -3.01 11.73
N LEU A 81 16.49 -2.14 11.52
CA LEU A 81 17.45 -1.76 12.56
C LEU A 81 16.94 -0.59 13.42
N THR A 82 15.83 -0.83 14.11
CA THR A 82 15.32 0.07 15.16
C THR A 82 16.15 -0.04 16.44
N VAL A 83 16.17 1.00 17.28
CA VAL A 83 16.83 0.97 18.60
C VAL A 83 16.28 -0.16 19.50
N TYR A 84 14.98 -0.44 19.41
CA TYR A 84 14.32 -1.56 20.07
C TYR A 84 14.89 -2.91 19.61
N ASN A 85 14.90 -3.15 18.30
CA ASN A 85 15.41 -4.38 17.70
C ASN A 85 16.91 -4.60 17.98
N MET A 86 17.72 -3.53 17.93
CA MET A 86 19.14 -3.60 18.31
C MET A 86 19.32 -4.01 19.78
N LYS A 87 18.48 -3.52 20.71
CA LYS A 87 18.49 -3.98 22.11
C LYS A 87 18.00 -5.44 22.26
N CYS A 88 17.05 -5.91 21.45
CA CYS A 88 16.66 -7.32 21.42
C CYS A 88 17.83 -8.23 21.03
N ILE A 89 18.61 -7.85 19.99
CA ILE A 89 19.85 -8.57 19.62
C ILE A 89 20.85 -8.55 20.78
N VAL A 90 21.03 -7.42 21.47
CA VAL A 90 21.92 -7.34 22.65
C VAL A 90 21.44 -8.30 23.75
N ALA A 91 20.14 -8.47 23.96
CA ALA A 91 19.60 -9.45 24.91
C ALA A 91 19.89 -10.92 24.47
N ASP A 92 19.76 -11.23 23.18
CA ASP A 92 20.11 -12.55 22.62
C ASP A 92 21.61 -12.86 22.78
N VAL A 93 22.47 -11.86 22.57
CA VAL A 93 23.93 -11.95 22.76
C VAL A 93 24.30 -12.09 24.24
N GLN A 94 23.66 -11.33 25.13
CA GLN A 94 23.94 -11.41 26.58
C GLN A 94 23.52 -12.75 27.19
N THR A 95 22.38 -13.30 26.76
CA THR A 95 21.86 -14.59 27.24
C THR A 95 22.49 -15.80 26.55
N ASN A 96 23.28 -15.59 25.48
CA ASN A 96 23.74 -16.64 24.55
C ASN A 96 22.56 -17.46 24.00
N ARG A 97 21.49 -16.78 23.55
CA ARG A 97 20.24 -17.42 23.08
C ARG A 97 20.47 -18.33 21.86
N TYR A 98 21.46 -18.03 21.02
CA TYR A 98 21.89 -18.85 19.88
C TYR A 98 23.42 -18.91 19.81
N LYS A 99 23.97 -19.84 19.02
CA LYS A 99 25.41 -20.07 18.82
C LYS A 99 26.16 -18.86 18.24
N GLY A 100 25.48 -18.09 17.40
CA GLY A 100 26.03 -16.98 16.62
C GLY A 100 24.93 -16.35 15.75
N GLY A 101 25.19 -15.16 15.20
CA GLY A 101 24.21 -14.42 14.40
C GLY A 101 24.69 -14.12 12.98
N GLN A 102 23.74 -14.15 12.04
CA GLN A 102 23.84 -13.61 10.69
C GLN A 102 22.93 -12.37 10.65
N GLY A 103 23.47 -11.19 10.34
CA GLY A 103 22.69 -9.97 10.16
C GLY A 103 22.24 -9.85 8.71
N LEU A 104 20.93 -9.85 8.47
CA LEU A 104 20.33 -9.63 7.14
C LEU A 104 19.36 -8.46 7.24
N PHE A 105 19.91 -7.30 7.58
CA PHE A 105 19.16 -6.15 8.09
C PHE A 105 18.58 -5.28 6.97
N LEU A 106 17.48 -4.58 7.23
CA LEU A 106 17.12 -3.46 6.36
C LEU A 106 18.19 -2.34 6.47
N PRO A 107 18.52 -1.62 5.38
CA PRO A 107 19.47 -0.52 5.42
C PRO A 107 19.12 0.54 6.47
N ILE A 108 20.10 0.97 7.26
CA ILE A 108 19.97 2.09 8.19
C ILE A 108 20.06 3.44 7.44
N PRO A 109 19.44 4.52 7.96
CA PRO A 109 19.75 5.87 7.53
C PRO A 109 21.20 6.23 7.88
N ASP A 110 21.85 7.09 7.09
CA ASP A 110 23.25 7.51 7.32
C ASP A 110 23.42 8.35 8.60
N HIS A 111 22.36 9.02 9.03
CA HIS A 111 22.39 10.06 10.05
C HIS A 111 21.20 9.95 11.02
N GLY A 112 21.35 10.52 12.22
CA GLY A 112 20.33 10.54 13.27
C GLY A 112 20.50 9.44 14.31
N GLU A 113 19.48 9.27 15.16
CA GLU A 113 19.55 8.43 16.36
C GLU A 113 19.84 6.94 16.05
N ILE A 114 19.26 6.40 14.97
CA ILE A 114 19.48 5.00 14.56
C ILE A 114 20.95 4.77 14.20
N ALA A 115 21.53 5.62 13.35
CA ALA A 115 22.94 5.54 12.95
C ALA A 115 23.88 5.68 14.16
N HIS A 116 23.59 6.63 15.04
CA HIS A 116 24.36 6.86 16.26
C HIS A 116 24.29 5.67 17.22
N PHE A 117 23.11 5.10 17.46
CA PHE A 117 22.95 3.93 18.32
C PHE A 117 23.63 2.70 17.73
N TYR A 118 23.47 2.46 16.41
CA TYR A 118 24.14 1.38 15.70
C TYR A 118 25.66 1.43 15.92
N GLY A 119 26.27 2.59 15.65
CA GLY A 119 27.71 2.85 15.85
C GLY A 119 28.17 2.96 17.30
N SER A 120 27.30 2.82 18.30
CA SER A 120 27.66 3.00 19.72
C SER A 120 28.24 1.75 20.37
N PRO A 121 28.96 1.88 21.52
CA PRO A 121 29.33 0.74 22.38
C PRO A 121 28.15 -0.06 22.95
N ASN A 122 26.91 0.44 22.78
CA ASN A 122 25.69 -0.27 23.15
C ASN A 122 25.22 -1.23 22.04
N PHE A 123 25.73 -1.11 20.81
CA PHE A 123 25.44 -2.04 19.71
C PHE A 123 26.71 -2.53 18.99
N ILE A 124 27.07 -2.03 17.80
CA ILE A 124 28.08 -2.71 16.96
C ILE A 124 29.50 -2.66 17.57
N ASN A 125 29.81 -1.58 18.30
CA ASN A 125 31.07 -1.41 19.00
C ASN A 125 31.07 -2.09 20.38
N ASN A 126 30.05 -2.89 20.72
CA ASN A 126 30.07 -3.78 21.86
C ASN A 126 30.89 -5.05 21.52
N PRO A 127 31.98 -5.38 22.24
CA PRO A 127 32.83 -6.53 21.89
C PRO A 127 32.09 -7.87 21.80
N LYS A 128 31.00 -8.07 22.58
CA LYS A 128 30.20 -9.29 22.51
C LYS A 128 29.36 -9.36 21.23
N VAL A 129 28.75 -8.24 20.83
CA VAL A 129 27.93 -8.15 19.60
C VAL A 129 28.84 -8.29 18.37
N LEU A 130 29.98 -7.58 18.37
CA LEU A 130 30.96 -7.66 17.30
C LEU A 130 31.50 -9.09 17.11
N GLY A 131 31.82 -9.79 18.21
CA GLY A 131 32.24 -11.20 18.17
C GLY A 131 31.13 -12.15 17.69
N TYR A 132 29.88 -11.92 18.11
CA TYR A 132 28.72 -12.73 17.74
C TYR A 132 28.38 -12.67 16.23
N PHE A 133 28.74 -11.58 15.56
CA PHE A 133 28.68 -11.41 14.09
C PHE A 133 30.03 -11.62 13.38
N GLU A 134 30.96 -12.38 13.98
CA GLU A 134 32.29 -12.72 13.45
C GLU A 134 33.07 -11.47 12.94
N GLY A 135 33.18 -10.43 13.79
CA GLY A 135 33.87 -9.18 13.48
C GLY A 135 33.05 -8.20 12.62
N GLY A 136 31.75 -8.48 12.43
CA GLY A 136 30.88 -7.78 11.48
C GLY A 136 30.85 -8.41 10.10
N ALA A 137 31.70 -9.41 9.80
CA ALA A 137 31.75 -10.10 8.50
C ALA A 137 30.45 -10.87 8.17
N LYS A 138 29.59 -11.13 9.17
CA LYS A 138 28.25 -11.71 9.00
C LYS A 138 27.11 -10.69 8.88
N ILE A 139 27.41 -9.40 8.72
CA ILE A 139 26.38 -8.37 8.56
C ILE A 139 26.24 -8.00 7.08
N ARG A 140 25.02 -8.11 6.58
CA ARG A 140 24.60 -7.73 5.23
C ARG A 140 23.31 -6.91 5.33
N TYR A 141 23.05 -6.14 4.28
CA TYR A 141 21.82 -5.37 4.15
C TYR A 141 20.94 -5.91 3.01
N ILE A 142 19.62 -5.90 3.20
CA ILE A 142 18.65 -6.41 2.23
C ILE A 142 17.64 -5.33 1.82
N ASN A 143 17.56 -5.06 0.52
CA ASN A 143 16.72 -4.02 -0.05
C ASN A 143 15.35 -4.57 -0.50
N SER A 144 14.63 -5.21 0.44
CA SER A 144 13.37 -5.92 0.13
C SER A 144 12.12 -5.31 0.76
N ASN A 145 12.17 -4.11 1.32
CA ASN A 145 11.06 -3.55 2.10
C ASN A 145 10.16 -2.61 1.27
N PHE A 146 9.27 -3.22 0.49
CA PHE A 146 8.01 -2.66 -0.01
C PHE A 146 6.93 -3.76 0.05
N TYR A 147 5.65 -3.43 -0.01
CA TYR A 147 4.56 -4.41 0.06
C TYR A 147 3.91 -4.64 -1.32
N PRO A 148 4.05 -5.82 -1.95
CA PRO A 148 3.47 -6.09 -3.25
C PRO A 148 1.98 -6.46 -3.10
N VAL A 149 1.09 -5.63 -3.64
CA VAL A 149 -0.36 -5.90 -3.61
C VAL A 149 -0.77 -6.79 -4.77
N GLU A 150 -0.26 -6.52 -5.98
CA GLU A 150 -0.54 -7.30 -7.18
C GLU A 150 0.75 -7.48 -7.99
N THR A 151 0.73 -8.32 -9.04
CA THR A 151 1.82 -8.48 -10.01
C THR A 151 2.48 -7.15 -10.44
N ARG A 152 1.72 -6.05 -10.52
CA ARG A 152 2.18 -4.74 -11.01
C ARG A 152 1.86 -3.58 -10.05
N VAL A 153 1.42 -3.88 -8.82
CA VAL A 153 0.99 -2.89 -7.82
C VAL A 153 1.76 -3.08 -6.51
N PHE A 154 2.31 -2.00 -5.95
CA PHE A 154 3.04 -2.01 -4.68
C PHE A 154 2.62 -0.87 -3.74
N LEU A 155 2.86 -1.03 -2.45
CA LEU A 155 2.69 0.00 -1.42
C LEU A 155 3.96 0.16 -0.59
N THR A 156 4.15 1.36 -0.03
CA THR A 156 5.28 1.68 0.85
C THR A 156 5.26 0.93 2.18
N ASP A 157 4.07 0.65 2.72
CA ASP A 157 3.86 -0.36 3.78
C ASP A 157 2.47 -1.00 3.66
N ASN A 158 2.10 -1.87 4.60
CA ASN A 158 0.79 -2.54 4.65
C ASN A 158 -0.11 -2.02 5.79
N LYS A 159 0.17 -0.83 6.34
CA LYS A 159 -0.38 -0.33 7.61
C LYS A 159 -0.89 1.10 7.54
N THR A 160 -0.50 1.88 6.54
CA THR A 160 -0.94 3.25 6.32
C THR A 160 -2.32 3.22 5.64
N PRO A 161 -3.42 3.59 6.32
CA PRO A 161 -4.76 3.46 5.75
C PRO A 161 -5.06 4.57 4.73
N ASN A 162 -4.54 5.78 4.96
CA ASN A 162 -4.63 6.93 4.07
C ASN A 162 -3.48 7.89 4.42
N SER A 163 -2.67 8.29 3.43
CA SER A 163 -1.54 9.21 3.60
C SER A 163 -1.89 10.69 3.40
N MET A 164 -3.08 11.03 2.90
CA MET A 164 -3.52 12.42 2.72
C MET A 164 -3.37 13.27 3.99
N PRO A 165 -3.69 12.80 5.23
CA PRO A 165 -3.53 13.62 6.43
C PRO A 165 -2.06 13.99 6.69
N ILE A 166 -1.12 13.11 6.38
CA ILE A 166 0.32 13.38 6.52
C ILE A 166 0.74 14.53 5.58
N TYR A 167 0.25 14.50 4.34
CA TYR A 167 0.70 15.39 3.27
C TYR A 167 -0.05 16.73 3.15
N TYR A 168 -1.32 16.77 3.55
CA TYR A 168 -2.19 17.93 3.34
C TYR A 168 -2.82 18.50 4.63
N ASN A 169 -2.56 17.93 5.81
CA ASN A 169 -2.86 18.60 7.08
C ASN A 169 -1.65 19.42 7.54
N THR A 170 -1.85 20.71 7.84
CA THR A 170 -0.77 21.60 8.29
C THR A 170 -0.18 21.14 9.63
N ASN A 171 -1.01 20.59 10.51
CA ASN A 171 -0.63 20.03 11.81
C ASN A 171 0.20 18.73 11.72
N CYS A 172 0.36 18.14 10.52
CA CYS A 172 1.14 16.92 10.29
C CYS A 172 2.48 17.16 9.55
N SER A 173 2.86 18.42 9.35
CA SER A 173 4.04 18.84 8.59
C SER A 173 5.35 18.17 9.04
N ASP A 174 5.57 17.95 10.35
CA ASP A 174 6.74 17.23 10.88
C ASP A 174 6.89 15.79 10.34
N PHE A 175 5.78 15.15 9.95
CA PHE A 175 5.77 13.78 9.43
C PHE A 175 5.98 13.69 7.91
N VAL A 176 5.91 14.81 7.18
CA VAL A 176 6.05 14.84 5.72
C VAL A 176 7.42 14.32 5.27
N ILE A 177 8.51 14.89 5.78
CA ILE A 177 9.87 14.47 5.38
C ILE A 177 10.17 13.02 5.81
N PRO A 178 9.84 12.56 7.04
CA PRO A 178 9.85 11.15 7.38
C PRO A 178 9.08 10.23 6.41
N GLN A 179 7.88 10.63 5.96
CA GLN A 179 7.09 9.84 5.01
C GLN A 179 7.70 9.82 3.59
N VAL A 180 8.23 10.96 3.12
CA VAL A 180 9.00 11.05 1.87
C VAL A 180 10.19 10.09 1.86
N LYS A 181 10.89 9.96 3.00
CA LYS A 181 12.00 9.00 3.17
C LYS A 181 11.56 7.54 3.09
N LEU A 182 10.37 7.21 3.60
CA LEU A 182 9.78 5.87 3.47
C LEU A 182 9.38 5.57 2.03
N ALA A 183 8.74 6.51 1.33
CA ALA A 183 8.36 6.38 -0.08
C ALA A 183 9.59 6.18 -0.99
N ALA A 184 10.63 7.01 -0.80
CA ALA A 184 11.90 6.87 -1.50
C ALA A 184 12.57 5.50 -1.23
N LYS A 185 12.64 5.05 0.04
CA LYS A 185 13.22 3.74 0.40
C LYS A 185 12.45 2.58 -0.23
N SER A 186 11.12 2.68 -0.32
CA SER A 186 10.26 1.72 -1.03
C SER A 186 10.62 1.65 -2.53
N LEU A 187 10.74 2.81 -3.18
CA LEU A 187 11.14 2.91 -4.60
C LEU A 187 12.56 2.40 -4.86
N VAL A 188 13.52 2.64 -3.96
CA VAL A 188 14.88 2.08 -4.04
C VAL A 188 14.84 0.55 -3.96
N ASN A 189 14.09 -0.02 -3.02
CA ASN A 189 13.93 -1.48 -2.90
C ASN A 189 13.30 -2.09 -4.16
N LEU A 190 12.31 -1.41 -4.76
CA LEU A 190 11.69 -1.80 -6.03
C LEU A 190 12.68 -1.77 -7.21
N MET A 191 13.50 -0.71 -7.30
CA MET A 191 14.51 -0.57 -8.36
C MET A 191 15.61 -1.63 -8.25
N ILE A 192 16.01 -1.99 -7.03
CA ILE A 192 17.01 -3.03 -6.79
C ILE A 192 16.46 -4.42 -7.12
N ILE A 193 15.25 -4.75 -6.67
CA ILE A 193 14.59 -6.04 -6.96
C ILE A 193 14.28 -6.21 -8.47
N THR A 194 14.01 -5.11 -9.19
CA THR A 194 13.79 -5.16 -10.64
C THR A 194 15.07 -5.05 -11.48
N GLY A 195 16.18 -4.56 -10.90
CA GLY A 195 17.45 -4.31 -11.59
C GLY A 195 17.40 -3.09 -12.53
N GLU A 196 16.84 -1.97 -12.06
CA GLU A 196 16.49 -0.81 -12.87
C GLU A 196 17.05 0.51 -12.30
N TYR A 197 17.76 1.30 -13.10
CA TYR A 197 18.16 2.67 -12.75
C TYR A 197 17.44 3.67 -13.67
N PRO A 198 16.27 4.20 -13.27
CA PRO A 198 15.35 4.87 -14.18
C PRO A 198 15.76 6.31 -14.53
N LEU A 199 15.15 6.86 -15.58
CA LEU A 199 15.00 8.31 -15.79
C LEU A 199 13.85 8.81 -14.90
N ILE A 200 14.11 9.78 -14.02
CA ILE A 200 13.09 10.31 -13.09
C ILE A 200 12.40 11.52 -13.71
N ARG A 201 11.05 11.49 -13.75
CA ARG A 201 10.19 12.65 -14.01
C ARG A 201 9.21 12.82 -12.85
N PHE A 202 8.85 14.05 -12.51
CA PHE A 202 7.91 14.33 -11.41
C PHE A 202 6.87 15.38 -11.81
N TYR A 203 5.65 15.26 -11.30
CA TYR A 203 4.57 16.23 -11.56
C TYR A 203 4.85 17.57 -10.88
N SER A 204 4.68 18.66 -11.63
CA SER A 204 4.95 20.03 -11.23
C SER A 204 3.78 20.93 -11.66
N PRO A 205 2.68 21.01 -10.88
CA PRO A 205 1.49 21.76 -11.27
C PRO A 205 1.73 23.27 -11.39
N LYS A 206 1.43 23.85 -12.56
CA LYS A 206 1.51 25.30 -12.80
C LYS A 206 0.54 26.03 -11.86
N ASN A 207 0.98 27.16 -11.29
CA ASN A 207 0.21 27.98 -10.33
C ASN A 207 -0.25 27.27 -9.04
N ALA A 208 0.54 26.32 -8.51
CA ALA A 208 0.23 25.62 -7.28
C ALA A 208 0.06 26.54 -6.04
N ILE A 209 -0.97 26.25 -5.23
CA ILE A 209 -1.35 27.05 -4.05
C ILE A 209 -0.85 26.43 -2.74
N HIS A 210 -0.84 25.11 -2.63
CA HIS A 210 -0.52 24.38 -1.40
C HIS A 210 0.91 23.83 -1.43
N GLN A 211 1.64 23.87 -0.30
CA GLN A 211 3.04 23.44 -0.20
C GLN A 211 3.27 21.98 -0.64
N ALA A 212 2.25 21.14 -0.51
CA ALA A 212 2.26 19.74 -0.94
C ALA A 212 2.52 19.54 -2.44
N SER A 213 2.39 20.56 -3.30
CA SER A 213 2.74 20.46 -4.72
C SER A 213 4.22 20.16 -4.99
N ARG A 214 5.08 20.33 -3.98
CA ARG A 214 6.49 19.94 -4.04
C ARG A 214 6.75 18.50 -3.60
N LEU A 215 5.73 17.73 -3.19
CA LEU A 215 5.92 16.33 -2.78
C LEU A 215 6.51 15.45 -3.90
N PRO A 216 6.11 15.57 -5.19
CA PRO A 216 6.72 14.80 -6.26
C PRO A 216 8.22 15.12 -6.45
N GLU A 217 8.60 16.39 -6.29
CA GLU A 217 9.99 16.87 -6.33
C GLU A 217 10.81 16.34 -5.13
N LEU A 218 10.25 16.40 -3.92
CA LEU A 218 10.91 15.94 -2.70
C LEU A 218 11.13 14.42 -2.68
N ILE A 219 10.16 13.65 -3.20
CA ILE A 219 10.33 12.19 -3.37
C ILE A 219 11.34 11.90 -4.48
N ALA A 220 11.39 12.70 -5.56
CA ALA A 220 12.39 12.56 -6.62
C ALA A 220 13.83 12.76 -6.12
N ASP A 221 14.09 13.82 -5.34
CA ASP A 221 15.43 14.07 -4.76
C ASP A 221 15.84 13.00 -3.74
N GLU A 222 14.94 12.67 -2.81
CA GLU A 222 15.22 11.68 -1.77
C GLU A 222 15.44 10.28 -2.35
N PHE A 223 14.67 9.88 -3.38
CA PHE A 223 14.91 8.65 -4.13
C PHE A 223 16.23 8.70 -4.91
N GLN A 224 16.48 9.78 -5.67
CA GLN A 224 17.71 9.92 -6.46
C GLN A 224 18.95 9.83 -5.56
N ARG A 225 18.93 10.47 -4.39
CA ARG A 225 20.03 10.39 -3.42
C ARG A 225 20.21 8.95 -2.92
N GLN A 226 19.16 8.32 -2.39
CA GLN A 226 19.28 6.94 -1.86
C GLN A 226 19.69 5.91 -2.93
N ILE A 227 19.30 6.08 -4.20
CA ILE A 227 19.72 5.17 -5.28
C ILE A 227 21.15 5.45 -5.77
N ASP A 228 21.59 6.71 -5.78
CA ASP A 228 23.00 7.09 -5.99
C ASP A 228 23.88 6.49 -4.89
N ASP A 229 23.44 6.58 -3.63
CA ASP A 229 24.14 6.05 -2.46
C ASP A 229 24.28 4.53 -2.54
N TYR A 230 23.22 3.82 -2.96
CA TYR A 230 23.27 2.37 -3.23
C TYR A 230 24.23 2.02 -4.38
N ALA A 231 24.17 2.74 -5.52
CA ALA A 231 25.04 2.48 -6.67
C ALA A 231 26.52 2.76 -6.36
N ARG A 232 26.82 3.74 -5.49
CA ARG A 232 28.20 4.00 -5.01
C ARG A 232 28.75 2.91 -4.10
N LEU A 233 27.89 2.07 -3.51
CA LEU A 233 28.28 0.94 -2.67
C LEU A 233 28.31 -0.41 -3.43
N ASN A 234 27.56 -0.51 -4.54
CA ASN A 234 27.41 -1.73 -5.34
C ASN A 234 27.84 -1.43 -6.78
N HIS A 235 29.13 -1.54 -7.08
CA HIS A 235 29.72 -1.13 -8.37
C HIS A 235 29.23 -1.94 -9.59
N ASP A 236 28.56 -3.06 -9.36
CA ASP A 236 27.90 -3.93 -10.34
C ASP A 236 26.43 -3.54 -10.61
N TYR A 237 25.91 -2.52 -9.92
CA TYR A 237 24.58 -1.97 -10.09
C TYR A 237 24.58 -0.66 -10.92
N PRO A 238 23.62 -0.44 -11.83
CA PRO A 238 22.59 -1.39 -12.27
C PRO A 238 23.19 -2.57 -13.05
N PRO A 239 22.56 -3.77 -12.99
CA PRO A 239 23.01 -4.93 -13.76
C PRO A 239 23.17 -4.58 -15.26
N PRO A 240 24.19 -5.11 -15.95
CA PRO A 240 24.47 -4.76 -17.35
C PRO A 240 23.22 -4.85 -18.24
N SER A 241 22.82 -3.70 -18.79
CA SER A 241 21.60 -3.60 -19.60
C SER A 241 21.69 -4.54 -20.80
N ILE A 242 20.73 -5.45 -20.90
CA ILE A 242 20.56 -6.31 -22.08
C ILE A 242 20.46 -5.42 -23.33
N GLN A 243 21.18 -5.81 -24.38
CA GLN A 243 21.25 -5.08 -25.64
C GLN A 243 19.85 -4.79 -26.22
N ASP A 244 19.68 -3.61 -26.82
CA ASP A 244 18.42 -3.04 -27.34
C ASP A 244 17.33 -2.73 -26.29
N LYS A 245 17.56 -2.87 -24.97
CA LYS A 245 16.59 -2.47 -23.94
C LYS A 245 16.61 -0.95 -23.67
N PRO A 246 15.51 -0.20 -23.85
CA PRO A 246 15.46 1.21 -23.45
C PRO A 246 15.52 1.37 -21.92
N ARG A 247 16.19 2.43 -21.44
CA ARG A 247 16.27 2.76 -20.01
C ARG A 247 14.86 2.94 -19.43
N SER A 248 14.64 2.42 -18.23
CA SER A 248 13.39 2.54 -17.49
C SER A 248 13.04 3.99 -17.14
N ILE A 249 11.77 4.25 -16.84
CA ILE A 249 11.28 5.57 -16.43
C ILE A 249 10.59 5.43 -15.07
N LEU A 250 10.79 6.41 -14.18
CA LEU A 250 10.04 6.58 -12.94
C LEU A 250 9.29 7.90 -13.01
N LEU A 251 7.96 7.83 -13.00
CA LEU A 251 7.05 8.97 -12.91
C LEU A 251 6.55 9.11 -11.47
N ILE A 252 6.76 10.27 -10.87
CA ILE A 252 6.29 10.58 -9.51
C ILE A 252 5.19 11.66 -9.60
N SER A 253 4.10 11.49 -8.86
CA SER A 253 2.96 12.41 -8.85
C SER A 253 2.30 12.47 -7.47
N ASP A 254 1.25 13.27 -7.34
CA ASP A 254 0.43 13.43 -6.15
C ASP A 254 -1.07 13.41 -6.51
N ARG A 255 -1.96 13.36 -5.50
CA ARG A 255 -3.41 13.34 -5.76
C ARG A 255 -3.95 14.54 -6.54
N THR A 256 -3.25 15.68 -6.59
CA THR A 256 -3.77 16.87 -7.25
C THR A 256 -3.79 16.74 -8.78
N LEU A 257 -3.09 15.75 -9.37
CA LEU A 257 -3.10 15.44 -10.80
C LEU A 257 -4.53 15.17 -11.34
N ASP A 258 -5.35 14.49 -10.54
CA ASP A 258 -6.71 14.07 -10.88
C ASP A 258 -7.56 13.94 -9.61
N LEU A 259 -8.59 14.80 -9.50
CA LEU A 259 -9.55 14.83 -8.40
C LEU A 259 -10.90 14.18 -8.74
N TYR A 260 -11.09 13.68 -9.98
CA TYR A 260 -12.29 12.95 -10.39
C TYR A 260 -12.14 11.44 -10.16
N ALA A 261 -10.96 10.87 -10.47
CA ALA A 261 -10.69 9.44 -10.31
C ALA A 261 -11.04 8.86 -8.91
N PRO A 262 -10.79 9.52 -7.77
CA PRO A 262 -11.17 9.00 -6.45
C PRO A 262 -12.62 9.32 -6.03
N LEU A 263 -13.45 9.91 -6.91
CA LEU A 263 -14.85 10.25 -6.64
C LEU A 263 -15.85 9.50 -7.53
N LEU A 264 -15.45 9.11 -8.75
CA LEU A 264 -16.31 8.44 -9.72
C LEU A 264 -16.74 7.03 -9.28
N HIS A 265 -17.95 6.61 -9.65
CA HIS A 265 -18.33 5.20 -9.64
C HIS A 265 -17.72 4.48 -10.86
N GLU A 266 -16.95 3.43 -10.61
CA GLU A 266 -16.19 2.68 -11.63
C GLU A 266 -16.71 1.26 -11.77
N PHE A 267 -17.22 0.90 -12.95
CA PHE A 267 -17.96 -0.34 -13.17
C PHE A 267 -17.11 -1.57 -13.55
N SER A 268 -15.78 -1.47 -13.47
CA SER A 268 -14.91 -2.66 -13.51
C SER A 268 -14.99 -3.44 -12.19
N TYR A 269 -15.08 -4.76 -12.25
CA TYR A 269 -15.48 -5.64 -11.13
C TYR A 269 -14.82 -5.30 -9.78
N GLN A 270 -13.49 -5.22 -9.70
CA GLN A 270 -12.77 -4.90 -8.47
C GLN A 270 -13.08 -3.50 -7.94
N ALA A 271 -13.14 -2.50 -8.81
CA ALA A 271 -13.42 -1.12 -8.41
C ALA A 271 -14.84 -0.99 -7.84
N LEU A 272 -15.82 -1.60 -8.50
CA LEU A 272 -17.22 -1.58 -8.05
C LEU A 272 -17.39 -2.34 -6.72
N ALA A 273 -16.83 -3.55 -6.61
CA ALA A 273 -16.92 -4.37 -5.40
C ALA A 273 -16.29 -3.68 -4.18
N MET A 274 -15.12 -3.04 -4.36
CA MET A 274 -14.46 -2.31 -3.26
C MET A 274 -15.14 -0.97 -2.92
N ASP A 275 -15.99 -0.42 -3.80
CA ASP A 275 -16.74 0.82 -3.57
C ASP A 275 -18.10 0.57 -2.89
N VAL A 276 -18.90 -0.38 -3.40
CA VAL A 276 -20.33 -0.48 -3.01
C VAL A 276 -20.66 -1.51 -1.94
N VAL A 277 -19.84 -2.56 -1.78
CA VAL A 277 -20.08 -3.70 -0.87
C VAL A 277 -19.55 -3.40 0.53
N GLU A 278 -20.43 -3.26 1.52
CA GLU A 278 -20.13 -2.71 2.86
C GLU A 278 -18.99 -3.45 3.61
N SER A 279 -18.84 -4.76 3.40
CA SER A 279 -17.77 -5.55 4.03
C SER A 279 -16.39 -5.27 3.42
N LEU A 280 -16.30 -5.16 2.10
CA LEU A 280 -15.10 -4.77 1.37
C LEU A 280 -14.77 -3.28 1.57
N GLU A 281 -15.79 -2.41 1.54
CA GLU A 281 -15.67 -0.95 1.75
C GLU A 281 -15.04 -0.62 3.12
N ARG A 282 -15.31 -1.43 4.15
CA ARG A 282 -14.92 -1.12 5.53
C ARG A 282 -13.80 -1.98 6.12
N THR A 283 -13.70 -3.26 5.75
CA THR A 283 -12.68 -4.17 6.32
C THR A 283 -11.82 -4.86 5.27
N GLY A 284 -12.10 -4.72 3.97
CA GLY A 284 -11.34 -5.39 2.90
C GLY A 284 -11.54 -6.91 2.84
N THR A 285 -12.50 -7.45 3.58
CA THR A 285 -12.77 -8.89 3.69
C THR A 285 -14.24 -9.15 3.35
N TYR A 286 -14.47 -9.91 2.29
CA TYR A 286 -15.80 -10.35 1.90
C TYR A 286 -16.24 -11.57 2.71
N LYS A 287 -17.55 -11.70 2.97
CA LYS A 287 -18.12 -12.78 3.79
C LYS A 287 -19.27 -13.44 3.03
N TYR A 288 -19.10 -14.72 2.70
CA TYR A 288 -20.02 -15.48 1.84
C TYR A 288 -20.28 -16.87 2.42
N SER A 289 -21.21 -17.61 1.82
CA SER A 289 -21.53 -18.98 2.22
C SER A 289 -21.43 -19.93 1.04
N THR A 290 -20.87 -21.12 1.28
CA THR A 290 -20.78 -22.22 0.31
C THR A 290 -21.50 -23.44 0.84
N GLU A 291 -22.36 -24.04 0.03
CA GLU A 291 -22.88 -25.39 0.27
C GLU A 291 -21.86 -26.44 -0.19
N ASN A 292 -21.82 -27.60 0.46
CA ASN A 292 -20.97 -28.74 0.08
C ASN A 292 -21.81 -29.91 -0.46
N GLU A 293 -21.15 -31.01 -0.87
CA GLU A 293 -21.79 -32.22 -1.40
C GLU A 293 -22.89 -32.87 -0.50
N ARG A 294 -23.02 -32.43 0.75
CA ARG A 294 -23.94 -32.96 1.77
C ARG A 294 -25.06 -31.99 2.14
N GLY A 295 -25.12 -30.81 1.51
CA GLY A 295 -26.03 -29.73 1.91
C GLY A 295 -25.60 -28.98 3.18
N GLU A 296 -24.35 -29.18 3.65
CA GLU A 296 -23.85 -28.46 4.82
C GLU A 296 -23.35 -27.06 4.39
N VAL A 297 -23.94 -26.01 4.96
CA VAL A 297 -23.59 -24.61 4.63
C VAL A 297 -22.40 -24.14 5.46
N GLN A 298 -21.25 -23.95 4.81
CA GLN A 298 -20.05 -23.35 5.40
C GLN A 298 -20.05 -21.84 5.18
N ARG A 299 -19.79 -21.07 6.23
CA ARG A 299 -19.50 -19.62 6.13
C ARG A 299 -18.00 -19.42 5.93
N ASN A 300 -17.64 -18.60 4.95
CA ASN A 300 -16.26 -18.29 4.59
C ASN A 300 -16.02 -16.78 4.66
N GLU A 301 -14.80 -16.40 4.99
CA GLU A 301 -14.31 -15.03 4.90
C GLU A 301 -13.10 -15.03 3.95
N SER A 302 -13.04 -14.08 3.01
CA SER A 302 -12.00 -14.03 1.99
C SER A 302 -11.54 -12.59 1.73
N ASN A 303 -10.23 -12.40 1.56
CA ASN A 303 -9.68 -11.17 1.03
C ASN A 303 -9.45 -11.32 -0.47
N LEU A 304 -9.72 -10.25 -1.23
CA LEU A 304 -9.56 -10.24 -2.69
C LEU A 304 -8.12 -9.87 -3.12
N ASP A 305 -7.12 -10.16 -2.28
CA ASP A 305 -5.70 -9.94 -2.58
C ASP A 305 -4.97 -11.26 -2.92
N ASN A 306 -5.69 -12.35 -3.18
CA ASN A 306 -5.09 -13.62 -3.58
C ASN A 306 -4.70 -13.62 -5.07
N GLU A 307 -3.40 -13.61 -5.36
CA GLU A 307 -2.83 -13.62 -6.72
C GLU A 307 -2.56 -15.04 -7.27
N ASP A 308 -2.84 -16.09 -6.47
CA ASP A 308 -2.96 -17.47 -6.92
C ASP A 308 -4.43 -17.83 -7.30
N ASP A 309 -5.35 -16.87 -7.19
CA ASP A 309 -6.75 -17.00 -7.63
C ASP A 309 -6.89 -16.63 -9.12
N GLU A 310 -7.01 -17.65 -9.96
CA GLU A 310 -7.12 -17.48 -11.41
C GLU A 310 -8.44 -16.83 -11.85
N ASP A 311 -9.54 -17.01 -11.11
CA ASP A 311 -10.81 -16.37 -11.46
C ASP A 311 -10.76 -14.88 -11.11
N TRP A 312 -10.28 -14.53 -9.91
CA TRP A 312 -10.09 -13.14 -9.53
C TRP A 312 -9.19 -12.39 -10.51
N VAL A 313 -8.00 -12.92 -10.81
CA VAL A 313 -7.00 -12.25 -11.68
C VAL A 313 -7.55 -12.01 -13.09
N ASN A 314 -8.35 -12.94 -13.64
CA ASN A 314 -8.97 -12.77 -14.96
C ASN A 314 -10.19 -11.84 -14.95
N LEU A 315 -11.01 -11.86 -13.88
CA LEU A 315 -12.27 -11.10 -13.81
C LEU A 315 -12.09 -9.65 -13.35
N ARG A 316 -11.12 -9.37 -12.45
CA ARG A 316 -11.08 -8.13 -11.65
C ARG A 316 -11.11 -6.80 -12.42
N HIS A 317 -10.59 -6.80 -13.65
CA HIS A 317 -10.45 -5.61 -14.48
C HIS A 317 -11.49 -5.51 -15.61
N LEU A 318 -12.29 -6.56 -15.84
CA LEU A 318 -13.41 -6.53 -16.79
C LEU A 318 -14.55 -5.65 -16.26
N HIS A 319 -15.41 -5.16 -17.16
CA HIS A 319 -16.66 -4.53 -16.76
C HIS A 319 -17.56 -5.54 -16.03
N ILE A 320 -18.35 -5.11 -15.04
CA ILE A 320 -19.12 -6.01 -14.17
C ILE A 320 -20.08 -6.94 -14.94
N ILE A 321 -20.61 -6.48 -16.08
CA ILE A 321 -21.46 -7.28 -16.97
C ILE A 321 -20.64 -8.39 -17.65
N GLU A 322 -19.49 -8.03 -18.24
CA GLU A 322 -18.55 -8.98 -18.88
C GLU A 322 -18.05 -10.02 -17.86
N ALA A 323 -17.73 -9.59 -16.64
CA ALA A 323 -17.33 -10.49 -15.55
C ALA A 323 -18.44 -11.50 -15.19
N SER A 324 -19.70 -11.05 -15.18
CA SER A 324 -20.88 -11.91 -14.96
C SER A 324 -21.04 -12.95 -16.07
N GLU A 325 -20.88 -12.53 -17.34
CA GLU A 325 -20.92 -13.44 -18.49
C GLU A 325 -19.78 -14.47 -18.44
N VAL A 326 -18.55 -14.06 -18.14
CA VAL A 326 -17.39 -14.96 -18.06
C VAL A 326 -17.56 -16.00 -16.94
N ILE A 327 -18.02 -15.62 -15.74
CA ILE A 327 -18.22 -16.61 -14.66
C ILE A 327 -19.39 -17.56 -14.95
N MET A 328 -20.47 -17.09 -15.59
CA MET A 328 -21.59 -17.93 -16.02
C MET A 328 -21.22 -18.90 -17.14
N ASN A 329 -20.36 -18.47 -18.07
CA ASN A 329 -19.78 -19.35 -19.08
C ASN A 329 -18.88 -20.42 -18.45
N LYS A 330 -18.02 -20.06 -17.49
CA LYS A 330 -17.18 -21.02 -16.74
C LYS A 330 -18.01 -22.08 -16.01
N ILE A 331 -19.07 -21.67 -15.30
CA ILE A 331 -20.03 -22.58 -14.65
C ILE A 331 -20.64 -23.55 -15.66
N SER A 332 -21.07 -23.02 -16.81
CA SER A 332 -21.70 -23.81 -17.88
C SER A 332 -20.74 -24.83 -18.49
N ASP A 333 -19.48 -24.44 -18.76
CA ASP A 333 -18.46 -25.36 -19.28
C ASP A 333 -18.00 -26.40 -18.24
N LEU A 334 -17.91 -26.05 -16.95
CA LEU A 334 -17.62 -27.01 -15.88
C LEU A 334 -18.68 -28.13 -15.82
N ILE A 335 -19.96 -27.78 -15.99
CA ILE A 335 -21.09 -28.72 -16.05
C ILE A 335 -21.12 -29.51 -17.38
N LYS A 336 -20.74 -28.87 -18.48
CA LYS A 336 -20.63 -29.48 -19.81
C LYS A 336 -19.52 -30.54 -19.88
N ASN A 337 -18.40 -30.30 -19.20
CA ASN A 337 -17.23 -31.16 -19.17
C ASN A 337 -17.34 -32.33 -18.15
N ASN A 338 -18.24 -32.26 -17.17
CA ASN A 338 -18.45 -33.30 -16.15
C ASN A 338 -19.84 -34.01 -16.27
N PRO A 339 -20.24 -34.56 -17.44
CA PRO A 339 -21.58 -35.10 -17.67
C PRO A 339 -21.98 -36.25 -16.74
N LEU A 340 -21.02 -37.08 -16.30
CA LEU A 340 -21.27 -38.28 -15.48
C LEU A 340 -21.48 -37.97 -13.99
N MET A 341 -21.37 -36.70 -13.59
CA MET A 341 -21.44 -36.25 -12.19
C MET A 341 -22.58 -35.26 -11.95
N VAL A 342 -23.44 -35.03 -12.97
CA VAL A 342 -24.49 -34.00 -12.95
C VAL A 342 -25.80 -34.53 -13.51
N ASP A 343 -26.90 -34.36 -12.76
CA ASP A 343 -28.26 -34.53 -13.28
C ASP A 343 -28.66 -33.31 -14.13
N ARG A 344 -28.36 -33.38 -15.43
CA ARG A 344 -28.64 -32.32 -16.40
C ARG A 344 -30.13 -32.00 -16.58
N SER A 345 -31.05 -32.85 -16.11
CA SER A 345 -32.50 -32.61 -16.25
C SER A 345 -33.00 -31.40 -15.45
N LYS A 346 -32.23 -30.94 -14.46
CA LYS A 346 -32.59 -29.86 -13.54
C LYS A 346 -31.94 -28.51 -13.87
N ALA A 347 -30.91 -28.47 -14.72
CA ALA A 347 -30.04 -27.31 -14.86
C ALA A 347 -30.54 -26.31 -15.93
N SER A 348 -31.41 -25.37 -15.55
CA SER A 348 -31.98 -24.38 -16.48
C SER A 348 -31.82 -22.91 -16.05
N THR A 349 -31.78 -22.63 -14.75
CA THR A 349 -31.60 -21.29 -14.17
C THR A 349 -30.21 -21.13 -13.53
N SER A 350 -29.79 -19.88 -13.26
CA SER A 350 -28.54 -19.62 -12.52
C SER A 350 -28.51 -20.30 -11.15
N SER A 351 -29.67 -20.48 -10.50
CA SER A 351 -29.78 -21.17 -9.20
C SER A 351 -29.56 -22.67 -9.34
N ASP A 352 -30.12 -23.30 -10.38
CA ASP A 352 -29.94 -24.73 -10.64
C ASP A 352 -28.48 -25.05 -10.99
N LEU A 353 -27.85 -24.19 -11.79
CA LEU A 353 -26.43 -24.30 -12.15
C LEU A 353 -25.54 -24.20 -10.89
N MET A 354 -25.87 -23.30 -9.95
CA MET A 354 -25.15 -23.17 -8.68
C MET A 354 -25.38 -24.38 -7.75
N TYR A 355 -26.61 -24.91 -7.69
CA TYR A 355 -26.92 -26.15 -6.96
C TYR A 355 -26.15 -27.36 -7.52
N VAL A 356 -26.01 -27.46 -8.84
CA VAL A 356 -25.17 -28.47 -9.49
C VAL A 356 -23.70 -28.29 -9.09
N VAL A 357 -23.16 -27.07 -9.14
CA VAL A 357 -21.78 -26.78 -8.71
C VAL A 357 -21.56 -27.12 -7.22
N ALA A 358 -22.57 -26.93 -6.37
CA ALA A 358 -22.52 -27.34 -4.96
C ALA A 358 -22.26 -28.85 -4.76
N HIS A 359 -22.79 -29.67 -5.67
CA HIS A 359 -22.78 -31.14 -5.60
C HIS A 359 -21.69 -31.80 -6.48
N LEU A 360 -20.89 -31.03 -7.22
CA LEU A 360 -19.74 -31.54 -7.98
C LEU A 360 -18.63 -32.04 -7.05
N LYS A 361 -18.30 -33.34 -7.17
CA LYS A 361 -17.34 -34.01 -6.29
C LYS A 361 -15.90 -33.81 -6.73
N GLY A 362 -15.02 -33.53 -5.77
CA GLY A 362 -13.58 -33.35 -6.01
C GLY A 362 -13.15 -31.99 -6.56
N PHE A 363 -14.10 -31.07 -6.77
CA PHE A 363 -13.87 -29.70 -7.26
C PHE A 363 -13.96 -28.66 -6.13
N ASP A 364 -13.55 -29.00 -4.90
CA ASP A 364 -13.83 -28.20 -3.70
C ASP A 364 -13.27 -26.77 -3.73
N GLU A 365 -12.06 -26.55 -4.26
CA GLU A 365 -11.49 -25.21 -4.38
C GLU A 365 -12.13 -24.42 -5.52
N GLU A 366 -12.32 -25.03 -6.69
CA GLU A 366 -12.99 -24.37 -7.83
C GLU A 366 -14.44 -24.01 -7.49
N ARG A 367 -15.16 -24.86 -6.74
CA ARG A 367 -16.48 -24.54 -6.16
C ARG A 367 -16.41 -23.29 -5.29
N LYS A 368 -15.44 -23.17 -4.38
CA LYS A 368 -15.30 -21.98 -3.51
C LYS A 368 -15.06 -20.72 -4.33
N GLN A 369 -14.12 -20.76 -5.29
CA GLN A 369 -13.76 -19.62 -6.13
C GLN A 369 -14.92 -19.16 -7.02
N ILE A 370 -15.59 -20.11 -7.68
CA ILE A 370 -16.79 -19.84 -8.48
C ILE A 370 -17.92 -19.27 -7.60
N THR A 371 -18.16 -19.82 -6.41
CA THR A 371 -19.19 -19.29 -5.50
C THR A 371 -18.85 -17.86 -5.05
N LEU A 372 -17.61 -17.64 -4.62
CA LEU A 372 -17.09 -16.33 -4.19
C LEU A 372 -17.35 -15.27 -5.26
N HIS A 373 -16.90 -15.51 -6.49
CA HIS A 373 -17.02 -14.51 -7.55
C HIS A 373 -18.45 -14.38 -8.07
N ARG A 374 -19.21 -15.48 -8.21
CA ARG A 374 -20.62 -15.43 -8.62
C ARG A 374 -21.47 -14.61 -7.65
N THR A 375 -21.40 -14.90 -6.35
CA THR A 375 -22.19 -14.20 -5.31
C THR A 375 -21.77 -12.74 -5.18
N LEU A 376 -20.46 -12.43 -5.22
CA LEU A 376 -20.00 -11.04 -5.13
C LEU A 376 -20.38 -10.22 -6.38
N ILE A 377 -20.42 -10.83 -7.58
CA ILE A 377 -20.91 -10.17 -8.80
C ILE A 377 -22.41 -9.90 -8.73
N ASP A 378 -23.22 -10.86 -8.27
CA ASP A 378 -24.66 -10.64 -8.02
C ASP A 378 -24.88 -9.49 -7.03
N GLU A 379 -24.19 -9.49 -5.88
CA GLU A 379 -24.32 -8.43 -4.87
C GLU A 379 -23.94 -7.04 -5.41
N CYS A 380 -22.91 -6.94 -6.26
CA CYS A 380 -22.56 -5.69 -6.95
C CYS A 380 -23.66 -5.22 -7.91
N LEU A 381 -24.27 -6.15 -8.67
CA LEU A 381 -25.34 -5.84 -9.61
C LEU A 381 -26.65 -5.47 -8.91
N ASP A 382 -26.99 -6.13 -7.80
CA ASP A 382 -28.14 -5.81 -6.96
C ASP A 382 -27.98 -4.45 -6.26
N ILE A 383 -26.80 -4.13 -5.73
CA ILE A 383 -26.52 -2.82 -5.13
C ILE A 383 -26.58 -1.70 -6.19
N ASN A 384 -25.99 -1.92 -7.37
CA ASN A 384 -26.10 -0.99 -8.50
C ASN A 384 -27.57 -0.75 -8.91
N SER A 385 -28.36 -1.83 -9.01
CA SER A 385 -29.76 -1.78 -9.45
C SER A 385 -30.70 -1.15 -8.40
N SER A 386 -30.44 -1.39 -7.12
CA SER A 386 -31.25 -0.88 -6.01
C SER A 386 -30.94 0.57 -5.65
N ARG A 387 -29.66 1.00 -5.71
CA ARG A 387 -29.26 2.43 -5.57
C ARG A 387 -29.33 3.21 -6.89
N LYS A 388 -29.62 2.54 -8.00
CA LYS A 388 -29.72 3.12 -9.36
C LYS A 388 -28.47 3.89 -9.82
N LEU A 389 -27.28 3.38 -9.48
CA LEU A 389 -26.01 4.07 -9.72
C LEU A 389 -25.74 4.27 -11.21
N ALA A 390 -25.79 3.21 -12.01
CA ALA A 390 -25.58 3.28 -13.46
C ALA A 390 -26.67 4.09 -14.19
N GLU A 391 -27.91 4.10 -13.69
CA GLU A 391 -29.06 4.70 -14.38
C GLU A 391 -29.13 6.23 -14.24
N PHE A 392 -28.63 6.81 -13.13
CA PHE A 392 -28.68 8.25 -12.91
C PHE A 392 -27.40 8.88 -12.35
N ALA A 393 -26.74 8.25 -11.36
CA ALA A 393 -25.58 8.86 -10.71
C ALA A 393 -24.37 8.87 -11.65
N ALA A 394 -24.02 7.73 -12.24
CA ALA A 394 -22.85 7.57 -13.09
C ALA A 394 -22.90 8.45 -14.35
N ASP A 395 -24.06 8.55 -15.03
CA ASP A 395 -24.17 9.41 -16.22
C ASP A 395 -23.95 10.90 -15.88
N PHE A 396 -24.51 11.37 -14.77
CA PHE A 396 -24.26 12.71 -14.25
C PHE A 396 -22.77 12.93 -13.92
N GLU A 397 -22.12 11.96 -13.27
CA GLU A 397 -20.70 12.04 -12.91
C GLU A 397 -19.81 12.10 -14.15
N GLN A 398 -20.03 11.20 -15.12
CA GLN A 398 -19.32 11.14 -16.40
C GLN A 398 -19.54 12.43 -17.20
N THR A 399 -20.77 12.94 -17.26
CA THR A 399 -21.12 14.19 -17.96
C THR A 399 -20.47 15.42 -17.30
N CYS A 400 -20.35 15.45 -15.96
CA CYS A 400 -19.61 16.49 -15.24
C CYS A 400 -18.09 16.40 -15.50
N ALA A 401 -17.50 15.21 -15.47
CA ALA A 401 -16.09 14.99 -15.82
C ALA A 401 -15.81 15.36 -17.29
N ALA A 402 -16.79 15.15 -18.18
CA ALA A 402 -16.78 15.57 -19.58
C ALA A 402 -17.13 17.06 -19.80
N LYS A 403 -16.90 17.93 -18.80
CA LYS A 403 -17.08 19.39 -18.87
C LYS A 403 -18.52 19.81 -19.26
N GLY A 404 -19.51 18.99 -18.91
CA GLY A 404 -20.94 19.17 -19.18
C GLY A 404 -21.42 18.54 -20.48
N THR A 405 -20.77 17.48 -20.97
CA THR A 405 -21.04 16.87 -22.28
C THR A 405 -21.50 15.41 -22.14
N SER A 406 -22.67 15.07 -22.67
CA SER A 406 -23.23 13.72 -22.65
C SER A 406 -22.42 12.75 -23.53
N PHE A 407 -22.78 11.47 -23.52
CA PHE A 407 -22.15 10.43 -24.35
C PHE A 407 -22.32 10.71 -25.85
N GLU A 408 -23.49 11.24 -26.24
CA GLU A 408 -23.87 11.64 -27.59
C GLU A 408 -23.14 12.89 -28.09
N GLY A 409 -22.41 13.58 -27.19
CA GLY A 409 -21.75 14.86 -27.48
C GLY A 409 -22.60 16.10 -27.20
N GLU A 410 -23.81 15.95 -26.67
CA GLU A 410 -24.69 17.09 -26.37
C GLU A 410 -24.28 17.81 -25.07
N ARG A 411 -24.39 19.15 -25.06
CA ARG A 411 -23.95 19.94 -23.91
C ARG A 411 -25.10 20.29 -22.95
N ASN A 412 -25.21 19.55 -21.86
CA ASN A 412 -26.19 19.80 -20.81
C ASN A 412 -25.83 21.08 -20.02
N LYS A 413 -26.76 22.05 -20.03
CA LYS A 413 -26.68 23.34 -19.30
C LYS A 413 -27.41 23.31 -17.94
N HIS A 414 -28.24 22.29 -17.72
CA HIS A 414 -29.22 22.13 -16.64
C HIS A 414 -28.80 21.17 -15.53
N LEU A 415 -27.53 20.74 -15.52
CA LEU A 415 -26.90 19.91 -14.46
C LEU A 415 -27.03 20.43 -13.01
N HIS A 416 -27.65 21.59 -12.76
CA HIS A 416 -28.07 22.00 -11.41
C HIS A 416 -29.43 21.37 -11.02
N ASP A 417 -30.38 21.33 -11.96
CA ASP A 417 -31.69 20.72 -11.81
C ASP A 417 -31.57 19.19 -11.68
N ASP A 418 -30.67 18.59 -12.48
CA ASP A 418 -30.32 17.17 -12.41
C ASP A 418 -29.70 16.81 -11.03
N LEU A 419 -28.78 17.65 -10.52
CA LEU A 419 -28.17 17.45 -9.20
C LEU A 419 -29.20 17.55 -8.07
N ILE A 420 -30.11 18.53 -8.11
CA ILE A 420 -31.17 18.66 -7.10
C ILE A 420 -32.08 17.43 -7.12
N THR A 421 -32.43 16.95 -8.31
CA THR A 421 -33.23 15.73 -8.51
C THR A 421 -32.52 14.50 -7.95
N LEU A 422 -31.22 14.33 -8.22
CA LEU A 422 -30.39 13.25 -7.66
C LEU A 422 -30.30 13.33 -6.13
N LEU A 423 -30.09 14.52 -5.56
CA LEU A 423 -29.99 14.68 -4.10
C LEU A 423 -31.32 14.38 -3.39
N ALA A 424 -32.46 14.68 -4.01
CA ALA A 424 -33.78 14.37 -3.48
C ALA A 424 -34.12 12.87 -3.41
N ARG A 425 -33.35 12.01 -4.11
CA ARG A 425 -33.56 10.55 -4.14
C ARG A 425 -33.37 9.89 -2.77
N THR A 426 -34.13 8.84 -2.48
CA THR A 426 -34.03 8.06 -1.24
C THR A 426 -33.23 6.76 -1.37
N ASP A 427 -32.98 6.32 -2.61
CA ASP A 427 -32.20 5.12 -2.97
C ASP A 427 -30.68 5.35 -3.03
N LEU A 428 -30.23 6.60 -3.26
CA LEU A 428 -28.82 6.96 -3.21
C LEU A 428 -28.31 7.12 -1.76
N HIS A 429 -27.16 6.53 -1.46
CA HIS A 429 -26.53 6.63 -0.14
C HIS A 429 -25.87 8.01 0.06
N VAL A 430 -25.59 8.38 1.33
CA VAL A 430 -25.05 9.69 1.70
C VAL A 430 -23.69 9.95 1.03
N ASN A 431 -22.81 8.94 0.95
CA ASN A 431 -21.52 9.04 0.26
C ASN A 431 -21.69 9.38 -1.23
N ASP A 432 -22.63 8.71 -1.90
CA ASP A 432 -22.96 8.87 -3.32
C ASP A 432 -23.38 10.33 -3.57
N LYS A 433 -24.30 10.85 -2.75
CA LYS A 433 -24.74 12.25 -2.78
C LYS A 433 -23.62 13.26 -2.51
N MET A 434 -22.67 12.94 -1.63
CA MET A 434 -21.48 13.78 -1.40
C MET A 434 -20.55 13.80 -2.62
N ARG A 435 -20.32 12.65 -3.27
CA ARG A 435 -19.51 12.53 -4.49
C ARG A 435 -20.09 13.38 -5.62
N LEU A 436 -21.41 13.31 -5.84
CA LEU A 436 -22.13 14.14 -6.82
C LEU A 436 -21.92 15.65 -6.59
N VAL A 437 -21.99 16.13 -5.35
CA VAL A 437 -21.76 17.55 -5.02
C VAL A 437 -20.29 17.96 -5.21
N LEU A 438 -19.33 17.09 -4.86
CA LEU A 438 -17.89 17.33 -5.08
C LEU A 438 -17.58 17.40 -6.59
N ILE A 439 -18.01 16.40 -7.37
CA ILE A 439 -17.83 16.29 -8.82
C ILE A 439 -18.46 17.50 -9.54
N TYR A 440 -19.64 17.94 -9.10
CA TYR A 440 -20.28 19.15 -9.62
C TYR A 440 -19.51 20.44 -9.25
N GLY A 441 -19.00 20.51 -8.02
CA GLY A 441 -18.14 21.62 -7.55
C GLY A 441 -16.86 21.76 -8.37
N LEU A 442 -16.22 20.63 -8.73
CA LEU A 442 -15.08 20.58 -9.65
C LEU A 442 -15.49 21.08 -11.04
N TYR A 443 -16.56 20.52 -11.64
CA TYR A 443 -17.05 20.90 -12.98
C TYR A 443 -17.36 22.40 -13.09
N ARG A 444 -18.00 22.98 -12.06
CA ARG A 444 -18.41 24.39 -12.06
C ARG A 444 -17.27 25.39 -11.82
N GLY A 445 -16.07 24.94 -11.44
CA GLY A 445 -15.00 25.81 -10.95
C GLY A 445 -15.38 26.49 -9.61
N GLY A 446 -16.17 25.79 -8.80
CA GLY A 446 -16.61 26.23 -7.47
C GLY A 446 -17.94 27.01 -7.39
N LEU A 447 -18.68 26.79 -6.31
CA LEU A 447 -19.95 27.45 -5.96
C LEU A 447 -19.75 28.40 -4.77
N ILE A 448 -20.72 29.26 -4.48
CA ILE A 448 -20.69 30.06 -3.24
C ILE A 448 -21.03 29.19 -2.03
N GLU A 449 -20.48 29.53 -0.86
CA GLU A 449 -20.75 28.83 0.42
C GLU A 449 -22.25 28.66 0.70
N ALA A 450 -23.04 29.72 0.45
CA ALA A 450 -24.49 29.70 0.64
C ALA A 450 -25.24 28.67 -0.24
N ASP A 451 -24.66 28.23 -1.35
CA ASP A 451 -25.22 27.16 -2.20
C ASP A 451 -24.81 25.78 -1.69
N PHE A 452 -23.58 25.59 -1.22
CA PHE A 452 -23.21 24.35 -0.51
C PHE A 452 -24.09 24.12 0.72
N VAL A 453 -24.38 25.16 1.51
CA VAL A 453 -25.29 25.08 2.67
C VAL A 453 -26.74 24.70 2.27
N LYS A 454 -27.15 24.93 1.02
CA LYS A 454 -28.43 24.39 0.47
C LYS A 454 -28.25 22.93 0.06
N LEU A 455 -27.21 22.60 -0.71
CA LEU A 455 -26.94 21.24 -1.19
C LEU A 455 -26.79 20.24 -0.04
N VAL A 456 -26.12 20.60 1.07
CA VAL A 456 -26.02 19.75 2.28
C VAL A 456 -27.40 19.40 2.86
N LYS A 457 -28.38 20.31 2.81
CA LYS A 457 -29.75 20.01 3.25
C LYS A 457 -30.46 19.03 2.31
N PHE A 458 -30.23 19.16 1.00
CA PHE A 458 -30.77 18.22 0.00
C PHE A 458 -30.15 16.81 0.10
N ILE A 459 -28.96 16.63 0.68
CA ILE A 459 -28.41 15.28 0.95
C ILE A 459 -29.35 14.48 1.88
N GLY A 460 -30.12 15.15 2.74
CA GLY A 460 -31.15 14.54 3.60
C GLY A 460 -30.70 14.18 5.01
N VAL A 461 -29.53 14.66 5.45
CA VAL A 461 -28.96 14.39 6.77
C VAL A 461 -29.33 15.51 7.75
N ASN A 462 -29.90 15.15 8.89
CA ASN A 462 -30.27 16.08 9.97
C ASN A 462 -29.25 16.14 11.13
N ASP A 463 -28.28 15.21 11.19
CA ASP A 463 -27.28 15.19 12.26
C ASP A 463 -26.22 16.30 12.05
N ARG A 464 -26.03 17.13 13.09
CA ARG A 464 -25.12 18.29 13.05
C ARG A 464 -23.64 17.90 12.91
N GLN A 465 -23.23 16.74 13.43
CA GLN A 465 -21.85 16.27 13.32
C GLN A 465 -21.58 15.79 11.89
N ILE A 466 -22.49 14.99 11.32
CA ILE A 466 -22.38 14.53 9.93
C ILE A 466 -22.46 15.71 8.96
N ILE A 467 -23.36 16.69 9.17
CA ILE A 467 -23.39 17.96 8.42
C ILE A 467 -22.03 18.67 8.46
N SER A 468 -21.36 18.71 9.61
CA SER A 468 -20.02 19.31 9.73
C SER A 468 -18.96 18.52 8.95
N LEU A 469 -18.98 17.19 9.01
CA LEU A 469 -18.07 16.32 8.25
C LEU A 469 -18.28 16.46 6.74
N ILE A 470 -19.53 16.56 6.27
CA ILE A 470 -19.85 16.83 4.86
C ILE A 470 -19.27 18.19 4.43
N SER A 471 -19.51 19.25 5.21
CA SER A 471 -18.99 20.58 4.90
C SER A 471 -17.46 20.61 4.80
N ARG A 472 -16.75 19.86 5.67
CA ARG A 472 -15.28 19.71 5.61
C ARG A 472 -14.80 19.10 4.29
N CYS A 473 -15.51 18.10 3.75
CA CYS A 473 -15.17 17.53 2.44
C CYS A 473 -15.15 18.61 1.35
N PHE A 474 -16.08 19.56 1.39
CA PHE A 474 -16.20 20.62 0.39
C PHE A 474 -15.17 21.74 0.60
N THR A 475 -14.94 22.18 1.84
CA THR A 475 -13.97 23.25 2.13
C THR A 475 -12.53 22.83 1.87
N ASN A 476 -12.17 21.58 2.19
CA ASN A 476 -10.76 21.18 2.27
C ASN A 476 -10.11 20.82 0.93
N LEU A 477 -10.89 20.74 -0.15
CA LEU A 477 -10.37 20.62 -1.52
C LEU A 477 -9.39 21.75 -1.93
N HIS A 478 -9.42 22.91 -1.26
CA HIS A 478 -8.41 23.96 -1.46
C HIS A 478 -6.98 23.48 -1.18
N LYS A 479 -6.79 22.52 -0.26
CA LYS A 479 -5.47 21.95 0.08
C LYS A 479 -4.96 20.98 -0.98
N LEU A 480 -5.86 20.43 -1.78
CA LEU A 480 -5.55 19.69 -3.01
C LEU A 480 -5.42 20.62 -4.24
N GLY A 481 -5.30 21.94 -4.02
CA GLY A 481 -5.11 22.93 -5.08
C GLY A 481 -6.36 23.31 -5.88
N PHE A 482 -7.57 22.90 -5.44
CA PHE A 482 -8.82 23.22 -6.15
C PHE A 482 -9.91 23.71 -5.17
N PRO A 483 -9.94 25.00 -4.78
CA PRO A 483 -10.99 25.50 -3.91
C PRO A 483 -12.35 25.47 -4.62
N ILE A 484 -13.26 24.57 -4.20
CA ILE A 484 -14.64 24.56 -4.73
C ILE A 484 -15.58 25.51 -3.99
N VAL A 485 -15.24 25.95 -2.77
CA VAL A 485 -16.03 26.92 -1.99
C VAL A 485 -15.50 28.34 -2.24
N ARG A 486 -16.35 29.19 -2.81
CA ARG A 486 -16.11 30.62 -3.02
C ARG A 486 -16.91 31.44 -1.99
N LYS A 487 -16.44 32.64 -1.64
CA LYS A 487 -17.12 33.53 -0.70
C LYS A 487 -18.18 34.35 -1.43
N ASP A 488 -17.76 34.95 -2.54
CA ASP A 488 -18.58 35.83 -3.37
C ASP A 488 -18.86 35.23 -4.74
N VAL A 489 -20.01 35.55 -5.33
CA VAL A 489 -20.34 35.16 -6.71
C VAL A 489 -19.30 35.69 -7.71
N LYS A 490 -18.71 36.85 -7.38
CA LYS A 490 -17.68 37.56 -8.13
C LYS A 490 -16.27 36.96 -8.03
N ASP A 491 -16.03 36.06 -7.07
CA ASP A 491 -14.73 35.39 -6.95
C ASP A 491 -14.42 34.61 -8.24
N LYS A 492 -13.16 34.67 -8.70
CA LYS A 492 -12.70 33.89 -9.85
C LYS A 492 -13.01 32.40 -9.64
N ARG A 493 -13.34 31.72 -10.73
CA ARG A 493 -13.52 30.26 -10.71
C ARG A 493 -12.17 29.57 -10.56
N SER A 494 -12.19 28.41 -9.94
CA SER A 494 -11.04 27.50 -9.91
C SER A 494 -10.86 26.87 -11.30
N GLU A 495 -9.81 27.28 -11.99
CA GLU A 495 -9.45 26.80 -13.32
C GLU A 495 -8.16 26.00 -13.22
N LYS A 496 -8.29 24.67 -13.31
CA LYS A 496 -7.18 23.71 -13.44
C LYS A 496 -7.56 22.71 -14.53
N GLU A 497 -6.66 22.44 -15.48
CA GLU A 497 -6.82 21.29 -16.37
C GLU A 497 -6.41 20.01 -15.59
N MET A 498 -7.35 19.07 -15.50
CA MET A 498 -7.11 17.74 -14.96
C MET A 498 -6.63 16.83 -16.10
N PHE A 499 -5.77 15.87 -15.78
CA PHE A 499 -5.13 15.04 -16.80
C PHE A 499 -6.01 13.92 -17.37
N HIS A 500 -7.24 13.75 -16.87
CA HIS A 500 -8.14 12.68 -17.31
C HIS A 500 -8.52 12.80 -18.80
N THR A 501 -8.93 11.67 -19.36
CA THR A 501 -9.46 11.56 -20.73
C THR A 501 -10.94 11.18 -20.70
N ILE A 502 -11.66 11.51 -21.76
CA ILE A 502 -13.05 11.11 -21.98
C ILE A 502 -13.14 10.44 -23.34
N THR A 503 -13.61 9.20 -23.38
CA THR A 503 -13.77 8.39 -24.59
C THR A 503 -15.26 8.13 -24.83
N ASN A 504 -15.82 8.71 -25.89
CA ASN A 504 -17.22 8.48 -26.30
C ASN A 504 -17.37 7.31 -27.29
N GLU A 505 -16.30 6.56 -27.58
CA GLU A 505 -16.25 5.47 -28.56
C GLU A 505 -16.48 4.06 -27.95
N GLY A 506 -16.77 3.99 -26.64
CA GLY A 506 -16.93 2.73 -25.90
C GLY A 506 -18.38 2.26 -25.75
N THR A 507 -18.57 0.98 -25.42
CA THR A 507 -19.88 0.31 -25.26
C THR A 507 -20.75 0.89 -24.13
N TYR A 508 -20.14 1.52 -23.12
CA TYR A 508 -20.80 1.89 -21.87
C TYR A 508 -20.69 3.40 -21.60
N ASN A 509 -21.82 4.13 -21.66
CA ASN A 509 -21.89 5.57 -21.36
C ASN A 509 -21.45 5.90 -19.92
N THR A 510 -21.63 4.96 -18.98
CA THR A 510 -21.20 5.08 -17.58
C THR A 510 -19.68 4.94 -17.37
N SER A 511 -18.91 4.55 -18.39
CA SER A 511 -17.48 4.21 -18.29
C SER A 511 -16.61 4.95 -19.32
N ARG A 512 -16.92 6.22 -19.58
CA ARG A 512 -16.21 7.09 -20.56
C ARG A 512 -14.87 7.62 -20.03
N PHE A 513 -14.74 7.74 -18.71
CA PHE A 513 -13.59 8.33 -18.02
C PHE A 513 -12.34 7.44 -18.08
N GLY A 514 -11.20 8.06 -18.40
CA GLY A 514 -9.86 7.47 -18.23
C GLY A 514 -9.04 8.28 -17.22
N PRO A 515 -8.55 7.69 -16.12
CA PRO A 515 -7.80 8.41 -15.09
C PRO A 515 -6.57 9.15 -15.61
N GLY A 516 -6.28 10.34 -15.06
CA GLY A 516 -5.21 11.21 -15.54
C GLY A 516 -3.82 10.59 -15.52
N ILE A 517 -3.57 9.64 -14.61
CA ILE A 517 -2.30 8.90 -14.57
C ILE A 517 -2.10 8.03 -15.82
N LYS A 518 -3.17 7.53 -16.45
CA LYS A 518 -3.12 6.76 -17.70
C LYS A 518 -2.59 7.63 -18.85
N ARG A 519 -3.10 8.87 -18.98
CA ARG A 519 -2.63 9.86 -19.97
C ARG A 519 -1.17 10.23 -19.71
N ALA A 520 -0.80 10.48 -18.45
CA ALA A 520 0.56 10.83 -18.07
C ALA A 520 1.56 9.70 -18.40
N LEU A 521 1.23 8.45 -18.04
CA LEU A 521 2.06 7.28 -18.33
C LEU A 521 2.14 6.95 -19.83
N GLN A 522 1.07 7.15 -20.59
CA GLN A 522 1.11 7.09 -22.06
C GLN A 522 2.11 8.11 -22.63
N GLY A 523 2.04 9.38 -22.19
CA GLY A 523 2.99 10.42 -22.59
C GLY A 523 4.44 10.06 -22.21
N ALA A 524 4.66 9.58 -20.98
CA ALA A 524 5.97 9.17 -20.49
C ALA A 524 6.56 8.04 -21.36
N SER A 525 5.74 7.03 -21.67
CA SER A 525 6.14 5.89 -22.50
C SER A 525 6.51 6.24 -23.94
N LYS A 526 6.11 7.41 -24.43
CA LYS A 526 6.41 7.91 -25.78
C LYS A 526 7.45 9.03 -25.78
N TYR A 527 7.98 9.42 -24.61
CA TYR A 527 8.78 10.63 -24.42
C TYR A 527 8.06 11.92 -24.84
N GLN A 528 6.72 11.93 -24.75
CA GLN A 528 5.81 13.00 -25.18
C GLN A 528 5.11 13.73 -24.02
N LEU A 529 5.55 13.51 -22.77
CA LEU A 529 5.13 14.35 -21.64
C LEU A 529 5.77 15.73 -21.72
N ASP A 530 4.98 16.76 -21.42
CA ASP A 530 5.43 18.16 -21.27
C ASP A 530 6.55 18.29 -20.22
N GLU A 531 7.55 19.13 -20.50
CA GLU A 531 8.71 19.31 -19.60
C GLU A 531 8.50 20.39 -18.53
N GLU A 532 7.49 21.25 -18.63
CA GLU A 532 7.16 22.22 -17.57
C GLU A 532 6.29 21.57 -16.48
N GLU A 533 5.31 20.73 -16.85
CA GLU A 533 4.45 20.00 -15.91
C GLU A 533 5.03 18.67 -15.44
N PHE A 534 5.96 18.07 -16.20
CA PHE A 534 6.65 16.85 -15.81
C PHE A 534 8.16 16.94 -16.07
N PRO A 535 8.89 17.88 -15.43
CA PRO A 535 10.33 18.00 -15.58
C PRO A 535 11.08 16.69 -15.27
N TYR A 536 12.20 16.50 -15.94
CA TYR A 536 13.20 15.50 -15.56
C TYR A 536 13.98 16.01 -14.33
N PHE A 537 14.24 15.14 -13.35
CA PHE A 537 14.92 15.56 -12.12
C PHE A 537 16.42 15.83 -12.30
N ARG A 538 17.12 15.01 -13.09
CA ARG A 538 18.53 15.21 -13.48
C ARG A 538 18.77 14.75 -14.91
N ASP A 539 18.79 13.44 -15.12
CA ASP A 539 19.05 12.83 -16.43
C ASP A 539 17.89 13.08 -17.41
N LYS A 540 18.19 13.66 -18.57
CA LYS A 540 17.33 13.61 -19.76
C LYS A 540 17.83 12.50 -20.71
N PRO A 541 16.94 11.83 -21.46
CA PRO A 541 17.36 10.94 -22.53
C PRO A 541 18.13 11.72 -23.61
N LEU A 542 19.12 11.08 -24.24
CA LEU A 542 19.75 11.64 -25.44
C LEU A 542 18.80 11.45 -26.65
N GLU A 543 18.96 12.26 -27.69
CA GLU A 543 18.15 12.14 -28.92
C GLU A 543 18.30 10.74 -29.56
N ASP A 544 19.50 10.16 -29.50
CA ASP A 544 19.85 8.77 -29.86
C ASP A 544 19.07 7.70 -29.08
N ASP A 545 18.66 7.99 -27.84
CA ASP A 545 18.02 7.02 -26.93
C ASP A 545 16.48 7.05 -27.02
N VAL A 546 15.90 8.07 -27.67
CA VAL A 546 14.46 8.19 -27.90
C VAL A 546 14.07 7.36 -29.13
N PRO A 547 13.14 6.38 -29.02
CA PRO A 547 12.73 5.58 -30.17
C PRO A 547 12.06 6.43 -31.26
N THR A 548 12.80 6.75 -32.33
CA THR A 548 12.31 7.57 -33.43
C THR A 548 11.19 6.86 -34.20
N SER A 549 9.97 7.37 -34.06
CA SER A 549 8.77 6.82 -34.70
C SER A 549 8.74 7.10 -36.21
N GLY A 550 9.57 6.40 -36.98
CA GLY A 550 9.43 6.25 -38.42
C GLY A 550 9.83 7.47 -39.27
N SER A 551 11.13 7.79 -39.31
CA SER A 551 11.71 8.57 -40.42
C SER A 551 12.98 7.91 -40.95
N SER A 552 12.87 7.25 -42.10
CA SER A 552 13.99 6.60 -42.79
C SER A 552 14.62 7.52 -43.82
N THR A 553 15.27 8.60 -43.37
CA THR A 553 16.14 9.45 -44.21
C THR A 553 17.58 9.38 -43.68
N PRO A 554 18.53 8.76 -44.42
CA PRO A 554 19.90 8.60 -43.95
C PRO A 554 20.71 9.90 -44.10
N THR A 555 20.65 10.76 -43.09
CA THR A 555 21.58 11.89 -42.94
C THR A 555 22.96 11.40 -42.49
N GLN A 556 24.01 12.05 -42.99
CA GLN A 556 25.42 11.66 -42.77
C GLN A 556 25.84 11.80 -41.29
N PRO A 557 26.71 10.92 -40.77
CA PRO A 557 27.15 10.97 -39.38
C PRO A 557 28.13 12.15 -39.15
N ASN A 558 27.65 13.22 -38.53
CA ASN A 558 28.51 14.29 -38.03
C ASN A 558 29.32 13.80 -36.81
N THR A 559 30.64 13.95 -36.87
CA THR A 559 31.57 13.39 -35.87
C THR A 559 31.63 14.23 -34.59
N SER A 560 30.85 13.85 -33.57
CA SER A 560 30.93 14.44 -32.23
C SER A 560 31.82 13.62 -31.29
N LEU A 561 32.98 14.17 -30.92
CA LEU A 561 33.95 13.52 -30.02
C LEU A 561 33.70 13.89 -28.55
N ARG A 562 32.71 13.26 -27.88
CA ARG A 562 32.49 13.40 -26.42
C ARG A 562 31.53 12.37 -25.76
N ASN A 563 31.90 11.08 -25.77
CA ASN A 563 31.98 10.23 -24.56
C ASN A 563 32.16 8.74 -24.90
N SER A 564 33.21 8.13 -24.34
CA SER A 564 33.57 6.73 -24.59
C SER A 564 33.12 5.80 -23.44
N ARG A 565 31.85 5.39 -23.42
CA ARG A 565 31.40 4.18 -22.70
C ARG A 565 30.44 3.36 -23.56
N ILE A 566 30.99 2.26 -24.11
CA ILE A 566 30.27 1.06 -24.56
C ILE A 566 29.24 1.26 -25.71
N LYS A 567 29.73 1.51 -26.93
CA LYS A 567 29.08 1.07 -28.18
C LYS A 567 30.12 0.31 -29.03
N ALA A 568 29.93 -1.00 -29.23
CA ALA A 568 30.84 -1.87 -30.01
C ALA A 568 30.18 -2.29 -31.34
N SER A 569 30.23 -1.40 -32.34
CA SER A 569 29.45 -1.52 -33.59
C SER A 569 30.08 -2.45 -34.64
N TRP A 570 30.22 -3.74 -34.33
CA TRP A 570 30.80 -4.75 -35.24
C TRP A 570 29.98 -6.06 -35.36
N ALA A 571 28.78 -6.13 -34.77
CA ALA A 571 27.95 -7.34 -34.75
C ALA A 571 26.59 -7.15 -35.46
N GLN A 572 26.58 -6.67 -36.71
CA GLN A 572 25.38 -6.63 -37.55
C GLN A 572 25.50 -7.51 -38.80
N SER A 573 25.13 -8.79 -38.67
CA SER A 573 24.64 -9.60 -39.79
C SER A 573 23.87 -10.85 -39.30
N SER A 574 23.13 -11.49 -40.21
CA SER A 574 22.74 -12.92 -40.17
C SER A 574 21.58 -13.44 -39.30
N THR A 575 20.64 -12.62 -38.78
CA THR A 575 19.46 -13.17 -38.03
C THR A 575 18.09 -12.58 -38.41
N ARG A 576 17.73 -12.55 -39.71
CA ARG A 576 16.39 -12.07 -40.18
C ARG A 576 15.26 -13.12 -40.19
N ILE A 577 15.50 -14.36 -39.77
CA ILE A 577 14.57 -15.48 -39.99
C ILE A 577 13.77 -15.89 -38.74
N ASN A 578 14.17 -15.49 -37.53
CA ASN A 578 13.63 -16.03 -36.28
C ASN A 578 12.83 -15.00 -35.43
N LEU A 579 11.88 -14.32 -36.07
CA LEU A 579 11.25 -13.10 -35.53
C LEU A 579 10.09 -13.34 -34.53
N SER A 580 9.42 -14.50 -34.58
CA SER A 580 8.25 -14.78 -33.74
C SER A 580 8.63 -15.08 -32.28
N LEU A 581 9.55 -16.02 -32.07
CA LEU A 581 9.93 -16.46 -30.71
C LEU A 581 10.83 -15.43 -29.99
N SER A 582 11.66 -14.69 -30.73
CA SER A 582 12.54 -13.66 -30.15
C SER A 582 11.78 -12.43 -29.64
N SER A 583 10.58 -12.14 -30.18
CA SER A 583 9.71 -11.06 -29.69
C SER A 583 9.31 -11.25 -28.21
N LEU A 584 9.03 -12.49 -27.81
CA LEU A 584 8.67 -12.87 -26.43
C LEU A 584 9.84 -12.86 -25.45
N MET A 585 11.08 -12.72 -25.95
CA MET A 585 12.32 -12.80 -25.16
C MET A 585 13.10 -11.47 -25.14
N ARG A 586 12.70 -10.45 -25.92
CA ARG A 586 13.27 -9.11 -25.78
C ARG A 586 12.79 -8.49 -24.47
N PRO A 587 13.69 -7.99 -23.61
CA PRO A 587 13.29 -7.36 -22.37
C PRO A 587 12.56 -6.05 -22.65
N LYS A 588 11.35 -5.94 -22.11
CA LYS A 588 10.53 -4.74 -22.25
C LYS A 588 11.15 -3.55 -21.50
N GLN A 589 10.84 -2.34 -21.93
CA GLN A 589 11.07 -1.15 -21.11
C GLN A 589 10.12 -1.19 -19.91
N ARG A 590 10.66 -1.02 -18.70
CA ARG A 590 9.86 -0.86 -17.47
C ARG A 590 9.54 0.61 -17.22
N ILE A 591 8.30 0.89 -16.82
CA ILE A 591 7.82 2.23 -16.49
C ILE A 591 7.12 2.18 -15.14
N PHE A 592 7.71 2.84 -14.15
CA PHE A 592 7.24 2.88 -12.78
C PHE A 592 6.48 4.16 -12.51
N CYS A 593 5.45 4.07 -11.67
CA CYS A 593 4.63 5.18 -11.23
C CYS A 593 4.54 5.19 -9.70
N TYR A 594 4.68 6.37 -9.09
CA TYR A 594 4.38 6.58 -7.67
C TYR A 594 3.43 7.76 -7.50
N VAL A 595 2.34 7.59 -6.76
CA VAL A 595 1.38 8.67 -6.48
C VAL A 595 1.28 8.89 -4.97
N ALA A 596 1.78 10.02 -4.50
CA ALA A 596 1.73 10.43 -3.10
C ALA A 596 0.30 10.87 -2.71
N GLY A 597 -0.24 10.29 -1.64
CA GLY A 597 -1.59 10.55 -1.17
C GLY A 597 -2.65 9.56 -1.63
N GLY A 598 -2.28 8.46 -2.30
CA GLY A 598 -3.17 7.34 -2.64
C GLY A 598 -3.39 7.09 -4.14
N ILE A 599 -3.69 5.83 -4.50
CA ILE A 599 -4.10 5.40 -5.85
C ILE A 599 -5.49 4.76 -5.86
N THR A 600 -6.22 4.82 -6.97
CA THR A 600 -7.55 4.20 -7.11
C THR A 600 -7.48 2.85 -7.84
N TYR A 601 -8.56 2.06 -7.75
CA TYR A 601 -8.67 0.80 -8.50
C TYR A 601 -8.74 0.98 -10.03
N SER A 602 -9.23 2.13 -10.54
CA SER A 602 -9.19 2.40 -11.99
C SER A 602 -7.83 2.93 -12.47
N GLU A 603 -7.08 3.61 -11.60
CA GLU A 603 -5.66 3.90 -11.84
C GLU A 603 -4.82 2.61 -11.85
N ILE A 604 -5.13 1.64 -10.98
CA ILE A 604 -4.55 0.28 -11.02
C ILE A 604 -4.92 -0.44 -12.32
N ARG A 605 -6.21 -0.51 -12.68
CA ARG A 605 -6.70 -1.13 -13.93
C ARG A 605 -5.95 -0.58 -15.16
N SER A 606 -5.73 0.73 -15.19
CA SER A 606 -4.99 1.42 -16.26
C SER A 606 -3.57 0.88 -16.48
N ILE A 607 -2.89 0.38 -15.45
CA ILE A 607 -1.53 -0.20 -15.56
C ILE A 607 -1.52 -1.50 -16.36
N TYR A 608 -2.54 -2.33 -16.15
CA TYR A 608 -2.73 -3.58 -16.90
C TYR A 608 -3.14 -3.30 -18.34
N GLU A 609 -4.10 -2.39 -18.55
CA GLU A 609 -4.48 -1.91 -19.88
C GLU A 609 -3.27 -1.39 -20.69
N LEU A 610 -2.38 -0.59 -20.07
CA LEU A 610 -1.17 -0.07 -20.72
C LEU A 610 -0.10 -1.13 -20.97
N SER A 611 0.04 -2.12 -20.08
CA SER A 611 0.97 -3.25 -20.22
C SER A 611 0.50 -4.29 -21.25
N GLN A 612 -0.78 -4.27 -21.63
CA GLN A 612 -1.36 -5.08 -22.70
C GLN A 612 -1.36 -4.33 -24.03
N ALA A 613 -1.79 -3.07 -24.04
CA ALA A 613 -1.86 -2.23 -25.25
C ALA A 613 -0.50 -1.76 -25.78
N THR A 614 0.59 -1.95 -25.03
CA THR A 614 1.96 -1.65 -25.45
C THR A 614 2.91 -2.76 -25.03
N ASN A 615 4.01 -2.96 -25.78
CA ASN A 615 5.04 -3.95 -25.40
C ASN A 615 6.00 -3.40 -24.32
N LYS A 616 5.45 -2.93 -23.21
CA LYS A 616 6.15 -2.33 -22.05
C LYS A 616 5.56 -2.89 -20.76
N ASP A 617 6.34 -2.92 -19.68
CA ASP A 617 5.82 -3.30 -18.36
C ASP A 617 5.63 -2.06 -17.49
N PHE A 618 4.37 -1.73 -17.20
CA PHE A 618 4.02 -0.66 -16.27
C PHE A 618 3.83 -1.20 -14.84
N TYR A 619 4.13 -0.36 -13.86
CA TYR A 619 3.96 -0.62 -12.43
C TYR A 619 3.46 0.64 -11.73
N ILE A 620 2.63 0.51 -10.69
CA ILE A 620 2.16 1.64 -9.87
C ILE A 620 2.29 1.36 -8.37
N GLY A 621 2.56 2.41 -7.58
CA GLY A 621 2.48 2.34 -6.14
C GLY A 621 2.19 3.65 -5.44
N SER A 622 2.01 3.55 -4.13
CA SER A 622 1.58 4.63 -3.24
C SER A 622 1.86 4.28 -1.77
N GLU A 623 1.34 5.05 -0.83
CA GLU A 623 1.21 4.62 0.56
C GLU A 623 -0.03 3.76 0.80
N SER A 624 -1.13 4.02 0.07
CA SER A 624 -2.42 3.33 0.25
C SER A 624 -3.22 3.23 -1.06
N ILE A 625 -4.11 2.25 -1.16
CA ILE A 625 -5.16 2.21 -2.21
C ILE A 625 -6.43 2.85 -1.63
N LEU A 626 -6.95 3.88 -2.29
CA LEU A 626 -8.15 4.60 -1.88
C LEU A 626 -9.39 4.05 -2.58
N LYS A 627 -10.38 3.68 -1.75
CA LYS A 627 -11.79 3.62 -2.12
C LYS A 627 -12.37 5.05 -2.08
N PRO A 628 -13.48 5.36 -2.78
CA PRO A 628 -14.09 6.69 -2.74
C PRO A 628 -14.45 7.15 -1.32
N ARG A 629 -14.92 6.24 -0.45
CA ARG A 629 -15.10 6.51 0.99
C ARG A 629 -13.80 6.91 1.70
N ASP A 630 -12.67 6.30 1.39
CA ASP A 630 -11.38 6.62 2.02
C ASP A 630 -10.91 8.03 1.62
N PHE A 631 -11.17 8.44 0.38
CA PHE A 631 -10.89 9.80 -0.09
C PHE A 631 -11.79 10.85 0.60
N LEU A 632 -13.08 10.56 0.78
CA LEU A 632 -13.99 11.40 1.58
C LEU A 632 -13.50 11.55 3.03
N ILE A 633 -13.03 10.46 3.65
CA ILE A 633 -12.41 10.50 5.00
C ILE A 633 -11.10 11.30 4.97
N GLY A 634 -10.28 11.14 3.93
CA GLY A 634 -9.08 11.93 3.72
C GLY A 634 -9.36 13.44 3.72
N LEU A 635 -10.39 13.90 2.98
CA LEU A 635 -10.81 15.30 2.97
C LEU A 635 -11.31 15.82 4.34
N GLN A 636 -11.86 14.95 5.19
CA GLN A 636 -12.25 15.28 6.57
C GLN A 636 -11.04 15.33 7.53
N SER A 637 -10.01 14.53 7.25
CA SER A 637 -8.82 14.36 8.09
C SER A 637 -7.70 15.37 7.80
N ILE A 638 -7.73 16.05 6.65
CA ILE A 638 -6.79 17.15 6.32
C ILE A 638 -7.24 18.52 6.87
N ASP A 639 -8.29 18.55 7.68
CA ASP A 639 -8.85 19.74 8.34
C ASP A 639 -7.93 20.26 9.45
N ASP A 640 -7.73 21.57 9.60
CA ASP A 640 -6.80 22.10 10.64
C ASP A 640 -7.36 21.97 12.07
N ILE A 641 -8.63 21.60 12.23
CA ILE A 641 -9.20 21.19 13.54
C ILE A 641 -8.70 19.80 13.95
N LYS A 642 -8.13 19.01 13.03
CA LYS A 642 -7.55 17.69 13.31
C LYS A 642 -6.07 17.79 13.67
N THR A 643 -5.72 17.37 14.87
CA THR A 643 -4.33 17.21 15.33
C THR A 643 -3.79 15.81 14.98
N PRO A 644 -2.48 15.54 15.07
CA PRO A 644 -1.94 14.20 14.87
C PRO A 644 -2.51 13.12 15.81
N ASP A 645 -3.01 13.51 17.00
CA ASP A 645 -3.68 12.61 17.94
C ASP A 645 -5.14 12.28 17.57
N ASP A 646 -5.76 13.06 16.68
CA ASP A 646 -7.08 12.81 16.12
C ASP A 646 -7.10 11.87 14.90
N LEU A 647 -5.93 11.37 14.49
CA LEU A 647 -5.66 10.82 13.15
C LEU A 647 -4.97 9.46 13.21
N ASP A 648 -5.36 8.55 12.30
CA ASP A 648 -4.82 7.18 12.27
C ASP A 648 -3.49 7.07 11.51
N LEU A 649 -2.45 7.72 12.04
CA LEU A 649 -1.13 7.84 11.40
C LEU A 649 -0.22 6.66 11.78
N ASN A 650 0.03 5.71 10.88
CA ASN A 650 0.98 4.61 11.13
C ASN A 650 2.37 5.13 11.55
N ILE A 651 2.85 6.19 10.89
CA ILE A 651 4.15 6.79 11.20
C ILE A 651 4.23 7.33 12.64
N LEU A 652 3.14 7.90 13.17
CA LEU A 652 3.06 8.35 14.57
C LEU A 652 3.05 7.16 15.55
N LYS A 653 2.39 6.05 15.19
CA LYS A 653 2.44 4.80 15.98
C LYS A 653 3.86 4.23 16.00
N GLU A 654 4.59 4.28 14.89
CA GLU A 654 6.00 3.84 14.81
C GLU A 654 6.91 4.76 15.64
N PHE A 655 6.76 6.09 15.58
CA PHE A 655 7.48 7.04 16.46
C PHE A 655 7.19 6.84 17.95
N ARG A 656 5.98 6.38 18.32
CA ARG A 656 5.55 6.14 19.71
C ARG A 656 5.84 4.72 20.22
N ARG A 657 6.54 3.86 19.45
CA ARG A 657 6.90 2.50 19.91
C ARG A 657 7.81 2.54 21.15
N PRO A 658 7.68 1.55 22.07
CA PRO A 658 8.62 1.37 23.17
C PRO A 658 10.07 1.28 22.68
N ARG A 659 10.97 1.95 23.40
CA ARG A 659 12.41 1.99 23.08
C ARG A 659 13.22 0.91 23.78
N ASP A 660 12.61 0.12 24.64
CA ASP A 660 13.25 -0.90 25.48
C ASP A 660 12.52 -2.25 25.34
N PRO A 661 13.25 -3.36 25.21
CA PRO A 661 12.67 -4.66 24.96
C PRO A 661 12.09 -5.31 26.23
N PRO A 662 11.22 -6.33 26.10
CA PRO A 662 10.66 -7.03 27.25
C PRO A 662 11.74 -7.68 28.14
N ASN A 663 11.61 -7.51 29.46
CA ASN A 663 12.60 -7.98 30.44
C ASN A 663 12.94 -9.49 30.32
N TYR A 664 11.98 -10.32 29.90
CA TYR A 664 12.20 -11.76 29.72
C TYR A 664 13.23 -12.10 28.62
N LEU A 665 13.54 -11.19 27.69
CA LEU A 665 14.61 -11.42 26.72
C LEU A 665 16.01 -11.49 27.38
N PHE A 666 16.18 -10.88 28.55
CA PHE A 666 17.42 -10.93 29.35
C PHE A 666 17.46 -12.11 30.32
N GLU A 667 16.36 -12.86 30.49
CA GLU A 667 16.34 -14.04 31.35
C GLU A 667 16.99 -15.23 30.62
N SER A 668 18.24 -15.54 30.99
CA SER A 668 18.84 -16.84 30.67
C SER A 668 18.03 -17.92 31.38
N GLY A 669 17.40 -18.82 30.63
CA GLY A 669 16.36 -19.76 31.10
C GLY A 669 16.79 -20.88 32.05
N GLN A 670 17.84 -20.67 32.85
CA GLN A 670 18.20 -21.52 33.97
C GLN A 670 17.18 -21.36 35.11
N PRO A 671 16.76 -22.43 35.80
CA PRO A 671 15.95 -22.30 37.01
C PRO A 671 16.71 -21.48 38.06
N LYS A 672 16.06 -20.45 38.62
CA LYS A 672 16.55 -19.78 39.83
C LYS A 672 16.62 -20.84 40.93
N MET A 673 17.83 -21.19 41.37
CA MET A 673 18.02 -22.13 42.48
C MET A 673 17.26 -21.63 43.71
N PRO A 674 16.52 -22.49 44.44
CA PRO A 674 15.87 -22.07 45.68
C PRO A 674 16.93 -21.52 46.63
N GLN A 675 16.79 -20.26 47.03
CA GLN A 675 17.63 -19.69 48.07
C GLN A 675 17.36 -20.46 49.37
N GLN A 676 18.37 -21.21 49.83
CA GLN A 676 18.30 -21.83 51.15
C GLN A 676 18.16 -20.71 52.20
N PRO A 677 17.22 -20.80 53.15
CA PRO A 677 17.09 -19.80 54.20
C PRO A 677 18.38 -19.79 55.03
N ALA A 678 19.07 -18.64 55.04
CA ALA A 678 20.32 -18.50 55.78
C ALA A 678 20.09 -18.75 57.27
N MET A 679 20.80 -19.73 57.85
CA MET A 679 20.74 -19.96 59.29
C MET A 679 21.32 -18.76 60.03
N GLY A 680 20.55 -18.23 60.97
CA GLY A 680 20.92 -17.03 61.73
C GLY A 680 22.12 -17.25 62.64
N VAL A 681 22.98 -16.24 62.72
CA VAL A 681 24.09 -16.14 63.69
C VAL A 681 23.81 -14.93 64.60
N PRO A 682 24.09 -14.98 65.92
CA PRO A 682 23.45 -14.07 66.88
C PRO A 682 23.88 -12.60 66.81
N ASN A 683 22.97 -11.74 67.28
CA ASN A 683 23.14 -10.29 67.32
C ASN A 683 24.08 -9.84 68.45
N LEU A 684 25.12 -9.07 68.11
CA LEU A 684 25.96 -8.31 69.05
C LEU A 684 25.98 -6.84 68.61
N GLY A 685 25.21 -6.00 69.31
CA GLY A 685 25.12 -4.56 69.03
C GLY A 685 26.14 -3.73 69.80
N PRO A 686 26.48 -2.50 69.33
CA PRO A 686 27.22 -1.52 70.11
C PRO A 686 26.39 -0.30 70.54
N GLY A 687 26.85 0.34 71.62
CA GLY A 687 26.44 1.67 72.07
C GLY A 687 27.05 2.82 71.23
N PRO A 688 26.89 4.09 71.67
CA PRO A 688 26.62 5.17 70.71
C PRO A 688 27.58 6.39 70.74
N VAL A 689 27.25 7.37 69.88
CA VAL A 689 27.68 8.79 69.87
C VAL A 689 29.07 9.10 69.26
N SER A 690 29.06 9.75 68.09
CA SER A 690 29.46 11.18 67.96
C SER A 690 29.09 11.75 66.59
N SER A 691 29.05 13.08 66.45
CA SER A 691 28.58 13.80 65.28
C SER A 691 29.62 14.76 64.69
N THR A 692 29.50 15.07 63.40
CA THR A 692 29.84 16.39 62.84
C THR A 692 29.03 16.66 61.58
N VAL A 693 28.22 17.73 61.59
CA VAL A 693 27.59 18.36 60.41
C VAL A 693 27.52 19.86 60.67
N PRO A 694 28.09 20.69 59.77
CA PRO A 694 27.32 21.86 59.30
C PRO A 694 27.63 22.26 57.82
N ALA A 695 26.87 23.11 57.12
CA ALA A 695 25.42 23.42 57.19
C ALA A 695 25.01 24.36 56.02
N HIS A 696 23.68 24.47 55.82
CA HIS A 696 22.88 25.63 55.36
C HIS A 696 22.52 25.79 53.85
N TYR A 697 21.35 26.37 53.48
CA TYR A 697 20.20 26.86 54.28
C TYR A 697 18.81 26.50 53.67
N GLN A 698 17.86 26.23 54.57
CA GLN A 698 16.46 25.78 54.43
C GLN A 698 15.45 26.76 53.78
N LYS A 699 14.26 26.23 53.38
CA LYS A 699 12.85 26.50 53.85
C LYS A 699 11.82 26.01 52.77
N ARG A 700 10.52 25.72 52.98
CA ARG A 700 9.54 25.62 54.11
C ARG A 700 8.40 24.65 53.62
N SER A 701 7.97 23.57 54.30
CA SER A 701 6.99 23.42 55.41
C SER A 701 5.48 23.38 55.05
N ASN A 702 4.74 22.45 55.69
CA ASN A 702 3.26 22.24 55.75
C ASN A 702 2.65 21.35 54.62
N THR A 703 1.69 20.43 54.85
CA THR A 703 1.02 19.95 56.10
C THR A 703 0.54 18.48 55.97
N ILE A 704 0.18 17.86 57.11
CA ILE A 704 -0.24 16.45 57.36
C ILE A 704 -1.72 16.56 57.88
N PRO A 705 -2.70 15.61 57.68
CA PRO A 705 -2.59 14.25 58.23
C PRO A 705 -3.38 13.05 57.63
N THR A 706 -2.87 11.84 57.95
CA THR A 706 -3.57 10.54 58.22
C THR A 706 -4.41 9.87 57.10
N GLU A 707 -4.62 8.54 57.08
CA GLU A 707 -4.31 7.48 58.08
C GLU A 707 -3.84 6.15 57.43
N ALA A 708 -3.54 5.13 58.24
CA ALA A 708 -2.89 3.87 57.84
C ALA A 708 -3.86 2.66 57.71
N PRO A 709 -3.47 1.54 57.05
CA PRO A 709 -4.41 0.51 56.60
C PRO A 709 -4.52 -0.72 57.52
N LEU A 710 -5.63 -1.45 57.40
CA LEU A 710 -5.76 -2.85 57.85
C LEU A 710 -6.51 -3.72 56.82
N SER A 711 -6.20 -5.01 56.84
CA SER A 711 -6.71 -6.08 55.97
C SER A 711 -6.80 -7.38 56.80
N PRO A 712 -7.18 -8.53 56.23
CA PRO A 712 -8.39 -8.85 55.45
C PRO A 712 -9.16 -10.05 56.05
N GLU A 713 -10.41 -10.36 55.62
CA GLU A 713 -10.84 -11.78 55.60
C GLU A 713 -11.95 -12.15 54.59
N LYS A 714 -12.35 -13.45 54.60
CA LYS A 714 -12.81 -14.26 53.45
C LYS A 714 -14.34 -14.42 53.33
N GLU A 715 -14.75 -14.91 52.15
CA GLU A 715 -15.99 -15.69 51.87
C GLU A 715 -17.36 -14.98 52.04
N LYS A 716 -18.37 -15.17 51.18
CA LYS A 716 -18.86 -16.44 50.57
C LYS A 716 -19.70 -16.20 49.29
N LYS A 717 -20.13 -17.29 48.63
CA LYS A 717 -20.91 -17.30 47.37
C LYS A 717 -22.42 -17.02 47.57
N ARG A 718 -23.02 -16.20 46.69
CA ARG A 718 -24.42 -16.22 46.12
C ARG A 718 -24.70 -14.87 45.42
N SER A 719 -25.63 -14.66 44.48
CA SER A 719 -26.42 -15.47 43.53
C SER A 719 -27.57 -14.62 42.95
N LYS A 720 -27.72 -14.56 41.61
CA LYS A 720 -28.92 -14.14 40.82
C LYS A 720 -29.33 -12.63 40.69
N LEU A 721 -29.57 -12.27 39.42
CA LEU A 721 -30.58 -11.36 38.82
C LEU A 721 -30.94 -9.99 39.47
N LYS A 722 -30.60 -8.90 38.77
CA LYS A 722 -31.46 -8.12 37.81
C LYS A 722 -30.52 -7.14 37.06
N LYS A 723 -30.57 -6.89 35.76
CA LYS A 723 -31.65 -6.50 34.81
C LYS A 723 -32.17 -5.06 34.99
N LEU A 724 -31.88 -4.24 33.98
CA LEU A 724 -32.61 -3.06 33.44
C LEU A 724 -32.03 -1.64 33.63
N PHE A 725 -32.03 -0.96 32.48
CA PHE A 725 -31.89 0.47 32.20
C PHE A 725 -30.53 1.15 32.48
N ARG A 726 -30.14 2.16 31.69
CA ARG A 726 -30.91 2.88 30.65
C ARG A 726 -30.10 3.07 29.36
#